data_AF-A0AAD8EMM4-F1
#
_entry.id   AF-A0AAD8EMM4-F1
#
_cell.length_a   1.000
_cell.length_b   1.000
_cell.length_c   1.000
_cell.angle_alpha   90.00
_cell.angle_beta   90.00
_cell.angle_gamma   90.00
#
_symmetry.space_group_name_H-M   'P 1'
#
loop_
_entity.id
_entity.type
_entity.pdbx_description
1 polymer ?
#
loop_
_entity_poly.entity_id
_entity_poly.type
_entity_poly.pdbx_seq_one_letter_code
_entity_poly.pdbx_strand_id
1 'polypeptide(L)'
;FDAAAKLPVGMVAGNQYQMGHFDECLGISVDTGEIHGGLLKGQYCLAEIKVDSPVPSTADPYTLEYDPMMSAWSKIKYGYDPSKLRRDVIRWALCIPDSCTSEEINYILQKELNIIGEPYGAIFTSKVSPELCQILKPDEPFSIGVITYLCVLILLIALMVLCTWYDITFSEKIPEKESDLGTKVSPKFHRILLCFSARQNMRKLLNVSPVQPAIDASHGPRFLFMLFIIMGHRLTTFGGHPIFNAETEEAMFRDVPTMILANGTLIVDAFFTLGGVLLSYPLLIHLNKINKINLAMPIVVRFIRLTPSYLMLVFFHATLMPYLGSGPFWNTVVVREQQRCSQNWWTNLLYINNYVNVGEMCMFQSWYVSADFHLYIISLLLVYCVWRWPRLGYTMLGIFTTLSIVIPFVLIYQSNSPPLLKPFPDNVIDVRDTRYFQNIYVATHNRACPYFIGVIVGIIIFKLRNSTYKLPKFPSQIAYFGAWGLGVGVILSAYVFFIPGRPYNALEAALYGSLHRLGFAAAIAFFFIVMTFGSIDTHQRLLSSKVCVVMSRLTYGAYLAHTMGQLYDQGALRMPRFLSGYIMLWFAVADITFAFTISLFLLLLIEAPFRALEKFVFGKTKRNVVNMRLLIFQPELIEKYGYPVEIHTVDTDDGYILEMHRIPYSPESPKADNKPVVFLQHGLFSSSADWIILGPGISLGYLLADAGYDVWIGNARGNTYSKNHHDLILWNEPYFIFVIKVILYFSWHEMGVYDLPAEIDYVLDKTGQSDLFYVGHSMGTTMFYVLQSEKPQYSSKIRHMISLAPIAYMEHVSNLLADIGAYFPGGEVINEFNCKTKLFESNDFTTWVMDFACKEGSITEGMCMNVMFALIGYDPVQVNRICESLAHESLARESSARELPTRNTTMLVTEMKF
;
A
#
# COMPACT_ATOMS: atom_id res chain seq x y z
N PHE A 1 9.29 48.51 -11.96
CA PHE A 1 8.87 47.11 -12.09
C PHE A 1 10.05 46.22 -11.72
N ASP A 2 9.83 45.25 -10.84
CA ASP A 2 10.84 44.23 -10.46
C ASP A 2 10.76 43.00 -11.39
N ALA A 3 9.97 43.12 -12.45
CA ALA A 3 9.70 42.11 -13.46
C ALA A 3 10.97 41.59 -14.17
N ALA A 4 11.90 42.49 -14.50
CA ALA A 4 13.21 42.12 -15.06
C ALA A 4 14.23 41.88 -13.94
N ALA A 5 15.17 40.97 -14.17
CA ALA A 5 16.25 40.74 -13.22
C ALA A 5 17.15 41.98 -13.07
N LYS A 6 17.53 42.25 -11.83
CA LYS A 6 18.45 43.30 -11.41
C LYS A 6 19.90 42.77 -11.39
N LEU A 7 20.78 43.45 -10.66
CA LEU A 7 22.16 43.03 -10.45
C LEU A 7 22.25 41.58 -9.95
N PRO A 8 23.13 40.73 -10.53
CA PRO A 8 23.26 39.34 -10.12
C PRO A 8 23.77 39.24 -8.68
N VAL A 9 23.09 38.43 -7.88
CA VAL A 9 23.51 38.13 -6.51
C VAL A 9 23.97 36.69 -6.39
N GLY A 10 25.04 36.45 -5.64
CA GLY A 10 25.50 35.10 -5.31
C GLY A 10 26.23 34.35 -6.43
N MET A 11 26.70 35.02 -7.50
CA MET A 11 27.40 34.34 -8.61
C MET A 11 28.62 33.52 -8.16
N VAL A 12 29.40 34.04 -7.20
CA VAL A 12 30.59 33.36 -6.64
C VAL A 12 30.18 32.08 -5.88
N ALA A 13 29.01 32.10 -5.22
CA ALA A 13 28.41 30.94 -4.55
C ALA A 13 27.68 29.98 -5.51
N GLY A 14 27.65 30.30 -6.80
CA GLY A 14 27.06 29.47 -7.86
C GLY A 14 25.60 29.77 -8.21
N ASN A 15 25.04 30.91 -7.77
CA ASN A 15 23.72 31.33 -8.23
C ASN A 15 23.78 31.86 -9.67
N GLN A 16 23.57 30.97 -10.65
CA GLN A 16 23.55 31.32 -12.07
C GLN A 16 22.24 31.97 -12.52
N TYR A 17 21.14 31.85 -11.76
CA TYR A 17 19.81 32.19 -12.23
C TYR A 17 19.28 33.45 -11.56
N GLN A 18 19.15 34.52 -12.34
CA GLN A 18 18.56 35.79 -11.93
C GLN A 18 17.19 35.90 -12.59
N MET A 19 16.13 35.53 -11.85
CA MET A 19 14.82 35.23 -12.46
C MET A 19 13.83 36.40 -12.51
N GLY A 20 14.13 37.55 -11.88
CA GLY A 20 13.17 38.67 -11.81
C GLY A 20 11.82 38.23 -11.22
N HIS A 21 10.75 38.97 -11.53
CA HIS A 21 9.39 38.59 -11.14
C HIS A 21 8.57 38.13 -12.37
N PHE A 22 8.49 36.82 -12.57
CA PHE A 22 7.80 36.18 -13.71
C PHE A 22 6.35 36.64 -13.89
N ASP A 23 5.52 36.53 -12.83
CA ASP A 23 4.08 36.82 -12.96
C ASP A 23 3.80 38.34 -13.12
N GLU A 24 4.67 39.22 -12.59
CA GLU A 24 4.58 40.68 -12.79
C GLU A 24 4.84 41.02 -14.26
N CYS A 25 5.81 40.35 -14.89
CA CYS A 25 6.11 40.55 -16.30
C CYS A 25 4.94 40.15 -17.21
N LEU A 26 4.40 38.95 -17.02
CA LEU A 26 3.29 38.45 -17.84
C LEU A 26 1.98 39.20 -17.58
N GLY A 27 1.82 39.81 -16.41
CA GLY A 27 0.66 40.63 -16.06
C GLY A 27 0.65 42.01 -16.72
N ILE A 28 1.73 42.43 -17.40
CA ILE A 28 1.77 43.72 -18.10
C ILE A 28 0.82 43.68 -19.29
N SER A 29 -0.18 44.55 -19.28
CA SER A 29 -1.13 44.78 -20.37
C SER A 29 -1.55 46.25 -20.34
N VAL A 30 -1.01 47.07 -21.25
CA VAL A 30 -1.24 48.51 -21.31
C VAL A 30 -1.72 48.90 -22.70
N ASP A 31 -2.90 49.52 -22.79
CA ASP A 31 -3.36 50.11 -24.04
C ASP A 31 -2.67 51.46 -24.24
N THR A 32 -1.80 51.53 -25.25
CA THR A 32 -1.03 52.74 -25.58
C THR A 32 -1.74 53.62 -26.61
N GLY A 33 -2.94 53.20 -27.07
CA GLY A 33 -3.66 53.82 -28.18
C GLY A 33 -3.07 53.49 -29.54
N GLU A 34 -3.88 53.57 -30.61
CA GLU A 34 -3.50 53.20 -31.98
C GLU A 34 -2.26 53.95 -32.50
N ILE A 35 -2.02 55.17 -32.01
CA ILE A 35 -0.89 56.03 -32.41
C ILE A 35 0.46 55.50 -31.91
N HIS A 36 0.47 54.77 -30.77
CA HIS A 36 1.70 54.28 -30.12
C HIS A 36 1.87 52.75 -30.20
N GLY A 37 1.09 52.07 -31.05
CA GLY A 37 1.24 50.64 -31.30
C GLY A 37 0.16 49.76 -30.67
N GLY A 38 -0.90 50.34 -30.12
CA GLY A 38 -2.06 49.59 -29.60
C GLY A 38 -1.81 48.94 -28.24
N LEU A 39 -2.30 47.72 -28.04
CA LEU A 39 -2.20 46.98 -26.78
C LEU A 39 -0.81 46.36 -26.62
N LEU A 40 -0.04 46.85 -25.65
CA LEU A 40 1.28 46.33 -25.29
C LEU A 40 1.16 45.30 -24.18
N LYS A 41 1.67 44.08 -24.42
CA LYS A 41 1.74 43.02 -23.42
C LYS A 41 3.17 42.65 -23.07
N GLY A 42 3.37 42.12 -21.88
CA GLY A 42 4.68 41.65 -21.43
C GLY A 42 5.03 40.24 -21.89
N GLN A 43 6.31 40.05 -22.22
CA GLN A 43 6.96 38.79 -22.51
C GLN A 43 8.15 38.61 -21.57
N TYR A 44 8.16 37.49 -20.86
CA TYR A 44 9.26 37.08 -20.00
C TYR A 44 10.25 36.24 -20.82
N CYS A 45 11.53 36.62 -20.85
CA CYS A 45 12.59 35.85 -21.50
C CYS A 45 13.76 35.62 -20.56
N LEU A 46 14.21 34.36 -20.42
CA LEU A 46 15.44 34.06 -19.68
C LEU A 46 16.63 33.97 -20.64
N ALA A 47 17.44 35.04 -20.71
CA ALA A 47 18.61 35.12 -21.58
C ALA A 47 19.82 34.43 -20.94
N GLU A 48 20.60 33.68 -21.72
CA GLU A 48 21.89 33.14 -21.27
C GLU A 48 23.02 34.09 -21.67
N ILE A 49 23.82 34.53 -20.70
CA ILE A 49 24.95 35.43 -20.88
C ILE A 49 26.21 34.71 -20.40
N LYS A 50 27.08 34.34 -21.34
CA LYS A 50 28.39 33.79 -21.07
C LYS A 50 29.42 34.91 -20.93
N VAL A 51 30.29 34.81 -19.94
CA VAL A 51 31.35 35.76 -19.64
C VAL A 51 32.71 35.10 -19.79
N ASP A 52 33.48 35.51 -20.80
CA ASP A 52 34.86 35.09 -20.95
C ASP A 52 35.80 36.11 -20.29
N SER A 53 36.41 35.70 -19.18
CA SER A 53 37.30 36.55 -18.38
C SER A 53 38.69 36.68 -19.03
N PRO A 54 39.23 37.91 -19.16
CA PRO A 54 40.59 38.15 -19.66
C PRO A 54 41.67 37.73 -18.65
N VAL A 55 41.30 37.49 -17.39
CA VAL A 55 42.25 37.15 -16.32
C VAL A 55 42.59 35.66 -16.38
N PRO A 56 43.88 35.26 -16.40
CA PRO A 56 44.27 33.87 -16.20
C PRO A 56 43.83 33.39 -14.81
N SER A 57 43.17 32.24 -14.72
CA SER A 57 42.89 31.66 -13.40
C SER A 57 44.14 30.96 -12.89
N THR A 58 44.58 31.33 -11.70
CA THR A 58 45.67 30.69 -10.94
C THR A 58 45.15 29.78 -9.83
N ALA A 59 43.82 29.68 -9.67
CA ALA A 59 43.20 28.84 -8.65
C ALA A 59 43.27 27.37 -9.05
N ASP A 60 43.47 26.49 -8.06
CA ASP A 60 43.38 25.04 -8.28
C ASP A 60 41.96 24.71 -8.78
N PRO A 61 41.80 24.13 -10.00
CA PRO A 61 40.49 23.78 -10.53
C PRO A 61 39.77 22.77 -9.64
N TYR A 62 40.48 22.04 -8.77
CA TYR A 62 39.91 21.00 -7.93
C TYR A 62 39.59 21.45 -6.50
N THR A 63 40.02 22.61 -5.98
CA THR A 63 39.67 23.02 -4.61
C THR A 63 38.23 23.53 -4.48
N LEU A 64 37.50 23.21 -3.42
CA LEU A 64 36.22 23.90 -3.10
C LEU A 64 36.44 25.21 -2.34
N GLU A 65 37.59 25.35 -1.68
CA GLU A 65 37.91 26.53 -0.88
C GLU A 65 38.28 27.68 -1.79
N TYR A 66 37.56 28.79 -1.64
CA TYR A 66 37.85 30.03 -2.33
C TYR A 66 38.52 30.99 -1.36
N ASP A 67 39.77 31.35 -1.63
CA ASP A 67 40.45 32.42 -0.91
C ASP A 67 39.80 33.76 -1.27
N PRO A 68 39.15 34.44 -0.30
CA PRO A 68 38.47 35.71 -0.54
C PRO A 68 39.42 36.85 -0.91
N MET A 69 40.74 36.68 -0.74
CA MET A 69 41.76 37.64 -1.20
C MET A 69 42.06 37.52 -2.71
N MET A 70 41.64 36.44 -3.37
CA MET A 70 41.79 36.27 -4.81
C MET A 70 40.70 37.03 -5.57
N SER A 71 41.00 37.45 -6.81
CA SER A 71 40.01 38.03 -7.72
C SER A 71 38.82 37.09 -7.92
N ALA A 72 37.59 37.60 -7.84
CA ALA A 72 36.36 36.82 -8.11
C ALA A 72 36.39 36.15 -9.50
N TRP A 73 37.10 36.75 -10.46
CA TRP A 73 37.33 36.19 -11.79
C TRP A 73 38.04 34.83 -11.77
N SER A 74 38.87 34.53 -10.76
CA SER A 74 39.55 33.24 -10.65
C SER A 74 38.58 32.10 -10.35
N LYS A 75 37.46 32.39 -9.67
CA LYS A 75 36.40 31.43 -9.36
C LYS A 75 35.29 31.38 -10.40
N ILE A 76 34.98 32.53 -11.04
CA ILE A 76 33.99 32.62 -12.12
C ILE A 76 34.48 31.86 -13.35
N LYS A 77 35.78 31.97 -13.67
CA LYS A 77 36.38 31.25 -14.78
C LYS A 77 36.31 29.75 -14.54
N TYR A 78 35.67 29.04 -15.47
CA TYR A 78 35.53 27.59 -15.38
C TYR A 78 36.90 26.90 -15.53
N GLY A 79 37.45 26.42 -14.42
CA GLY A 79 38.48 25.39 -14.43
C GLY A 79 37.83 24.05 -14.74
N TYR A 80 38.42 23.24 -15.62
CA TYR A 80 37.84 22.02 -16.20
C TYR A 80 37.59 20.89 -15.16
N ASP A 81 36.72 21.10 -14.17
CA ASP A 81 36.24 20.13 -13.19
C ASP A 81 34.72 19.95 -13.37
N PRO A 82 34.26 18.81 -13.93
CA PRO A 82 32.84 18.57 -14.18
C PRO A 82 32.01 18.43 -12.91
N SER A 83 32.63 18.25 -11.73
CA SER A 83 31.90 18.23 -10.45
C SER A 83 31.47 19.63 -9.97
N LYS A 84 32.03 20.69 -10.58
CA LYS A 84 31.70 22.08 -10.27
C LYS A 84 30.68 22.63 -11.26
N LEU A 85 29.75 23.43 -10.75
CA LEU A 85 28.84 24.21 -11.58
C LEU A 85 29.64 25.29 -12.31
N ARG A 86 29.33 25.48 -13.59
CA ARG A 86 29.84 26.61 -14.36
C ARG A 86 29.45 27.92 -13.68
N ARG A 87 30.34 28.90 -13.61
CA ARG A 87 30.04 30.24 -13.04
C ARG A 87 30.19 31.34 -14.06
N ASP A 88 30.72 31.01 -15.23
CA ASP A 88 30.88 31.86 -16.40
C ASP A 88 29.59 32.04 -17.21
N VAL A 89 28.50 31.37 -16.83
CA VAL A 89 27.19 31.51 -17.49
C VAL A 89 26.17 32.05 -16.49
N ILE A 90 25.57 33.19 -16.82
CA ILE A 90 24.52 33.85 -16.06
C ILE A 90 23.23 33.76 -16.87
N ARG A 91 22.14 33.34 -16.24
CA ARG A 91 20.80 33.35 -16.82
C ARG A 91 20.04 34.53 -16.27
N TRP A 92 19.75 35.50 -17.12
CA TRP A 92 19.23 36.81 -16.75
C TRP A 92 17.83 37.00 -17.32
N ALA A 93 16.84 37.19 -16.46
CA ALA A 93 15.47 37.42 -16.86
C ALA A 93 15.27 38.84 -17.40
N LEU A 94 14.69 38.92 -18.59
CA LEU A 94 14.29 40.14 -19.26
C LEU A 94 12.77 40.20 -19.33
N CYS A 95 12.22 41.38 -19.06
CA CYS A 95 10.81 41.66 -19.30
C CYS A 95 10.69 42.72 -20.38
N ILE A 96 10.04 42.37 -21.48
CA ILE A 96 10.04 43.10 -22.74
C ILE A 96 8.66 42.99 -23.40
N PRO A 97 8.34 43.83 -24.41
CA PRO A 97 7.07 43.70 -25.14
C PRO A 97 6.97 42.37 -25.91
N ASP A 98 5.75 41.82 -26.01
CA ASP A 98 5.45 40.59 -26.76
C ASP A 98 5.60 40.71 -28.28
N SER A 99 5.73 41.94 -28.79
CA SER A 99 6.06 42.23 -30.17
C SER A 99 7.51 41.88 -30.55
N CYS A 100 8.40 41.70 -29.57
CA CYS A 100 9.82 41.46 -29.81
C CYS A 100 10.11 39.96 -29.99
N THR A 101 10.80 39.61 -31.08
CA THR A 101 11.27 38.24 -31.32
C THR A 101 12.55 37.93 -30.54
N SER A 102 12.77 36.65 -30.21
CA SER A 102 13.99 36.18 -29.52
C SER A 102 15.29 36.62 -30.20
N GLU A 103 15.30 36.68 -31.53
CA GLU A 103 16.47 37.07 -32.32
C GLU A 103 16.76 38.57 -32.18
N GLU A 104 15.73 39.42 -32.23
CA GLU A 104 15.86 40.86 -32.02
C GLU A 104 16.36 41.18 -30.62
N ILE A 105 15.82 40.50 -29.61
CA ILE A 105 16.24 40.64 -28.22
C ILE A 105 17.71 40.25 -28.07
N ASN A 106 18.11 39.13 -28.68
CA ASN A 106 19.50 38.68 -28.66
C ASN A 106 20.44 39.68 -29.32
N TYR A 107 20.05 40.25 -30.46
CA TYR A 107 20.84 41.27 -31.16
C TYR A 107 21.04 42.53 -30.30
N ILE A 108 19.96 43.05 -29.71
CA ILE A 108 20.00 44.24 -28.85
C ILE A 108 20.85 43.95 -27.62
N LEU A 109 20.60 42.84 -26.93
CA LEU A 109 21.34 42.43 -25.75
C LEU A 109 22.84 42.27 -26.03
N GLN A 110 23.20 41.60 -27.13
CA GLN A 110 24.60 41.42 -27.52
C GLN A 110 25.29 42.75 -27.78
N LYS A 111 24.61 43.68 -28.45
CA LYS A 111 25.15 45.01 -28.74
C LYS A 111 25.46 45.79 -27.46
N GLU A 112 24.52 45.82 -26.51
CA GLU A 112 24.72 46.50 -25.22
C GLU A 112 25.83 45.83 -24.39
N LEU A 113 25.87 44.50 -24.38
CA LEU A 113 26.91 43.74 -23.68
C LEU A 113 28.32 43.99 -24.26
N ASN A 114 28.46 44.18 -25.56
CA ASN A 114 29.73 44.54 -26.18
C ASN A 114 30.21 45.92 -25.72
N ILE A 115 29.31 46.91 -25.68
CA ILE A 115 29.62 48.27 -25.20
C ILE A 115 30.09 48.24 -23.74
N ILE A 116 29.45 47.41 -22.90
CA ILE A 116 29.81 47.25 -21.49
C ILE A 116 31.13 46.48 -21.33
N GLY A 117 31.40 45.49 -22.19
CA GLY A 117 32.57 44.61 -22.08
C GLY A 117 33.88 45.25 -22.55
N GLU A 118 33.84 46.10 -23.58
CA GLU A 118 35.01 46.73 -24.21
C GLU A 118 35.95 47.44 -23.20
N PRO A 119 35.46 48.31 -22.28
CA PRO A 119 36.32 49.01 -21.32
C PRO A 119 37.07 48.09 -20.34
N TYR A 120 36.54 46.89 -20.10
CA TYR A 120 37.08 45.94 -19.12
C TYR A 120 37.81 44.76 -19.78
N GLY A 121 37.87 44.72 -21.12
CA GLY A 121 38.43 43.59 -21.87
C GLY A 121 37.68 42.27 -21.64
N ALA A 122 36.42 42.32 -21.21
CA ALA A 122 35.59 41.16 -20.97
C ALA A 122 34.72 40.88 -22.20
N ILE A 123 34.70 39.62 -22.65
CA ILE A 123 33.88 39.21 -23.80
C ILE A 123 32.60 38.59 -23.27
N PHE A 124 31.48 39.24 -23.53
CA PHE A 124 30.15 38.74 -23.20
C PHE A 124 29.51 38.13 -24.44
N THR A 125 28.94 36.92 -24.32
CA THR A 125 28.17 36.28 -25.40
C THR A 125 26.77 36.01 -24.89
N SER A 126 25.76 36.55 -25.57
CA SER A 126 24.35 36.34 -25.25
C SER A 126 23.69 35.32 -26.18
N LYS A 127 22.74 34.58 -25.61
CA LYS A 127 21.84 33.67 -26.31
C LYS A 127 20.44 33.78 -25.71
N VAL A 128 19.47 34.19 -26.52
CA VAL A 128 18.04 34.19 -26.15
C VAL A 128 17.31 33.10 -26.92
N SER A 129 16.90 32.05 -26.21
CA SER A 129 16.21 30.89 -26.78
C SER A 129 14.69 31.13 -26.80
N PRO A 130 13.98 30.84 -27.91
CA PRO A 130 12.51 30.97 -27.98
C PRO A 130 11.78 30.17 -26.90
N GLU A 131 12.32 29.01 -26.51
CA GLU A 131 11.69 28.11 -25.54
C GLU A 131 11.71 28.69 -24.11
N LEU A 132 12.64 29.60 -23.83
CA LEU A 132 12.79 30.31 -22.56
C LEU A 132 12.10 31.67 -22.56
N CYS A 133 11.38 31.99 -23.64
CA CYS A 133 10.52 33.15 -23.75
C CYS A 133 9.05 32.72 -23.59
N GLN A 134 8.29 33.45 -22.78
CA GLN A 134 6.91 33.16 -22.46
C GLN A 134 6.07 34.43 -22.47
N ILE A 135 4.86 34.27 -22.98
CA ILE A 135 3.81 35.29 -23.00
C ILE A 135 2.61 34.76 -22.21
N LEU A 136 1.77 35.68 -21.73
CA LEU A 136 0.47 35.29 -21.18
C LEU A 136 -0.38 34.72 -22.31
N LYS A 137 -0.50 33.40 -22.37
CA LYS A 137 -1.33 32.73 -23.36
C LYS A 137 -2.81 33.03 -23.06
N PRO A 138 -3.61 33.39 -24.07
CA PRO A 138 -5.06 33.40 -23.90
C PRO A 138 -5.55 31.99 -23.57
N ASP A 139 -6.73 31.87 -22.95
CA ASP A 139 -7.36 30.58 -22.67
C ASP A 139 -7.59 29.80 -23.96
N GLU A 140 -6.62 28.95 -24.33
CA GLU A 140 -6.73 28.10 -25.50
C GLU A 140 -7.72 26.97 -25.20
N PRO A 141 -8.65 26.66 -26.13
CA PRO A 141 -9.56 25.56 -25.94
C PRO A 141 -8.78 24.25 -25.83
N PHE A 142 -9.27 23.34 -24.98
CA PHE A 142 -8.65 22.04 -24.82
C PHE A 142 -8.53 21.30 -26.16
N SER A 143 -7.35 20.76 -26.44
CA SER A 143 -7.16 19.91 -27.60
C SER A 143 -8.04 18.66 -27.52
N ILE A 144 -8.36 18.08 -28.67
CA ILE A 144 -9.15 16.84 -28.77
C ILE A 144 -8.53 15.74 -27.89
N GLY A 145 -7.20 15.68 -27.80
CA GLY A 145 -6.49 14.72 -26.95
C GLY A 145 -6.80 14.90 -25.46
N VAL A 146 -6.81 16.15 -24.97
CA VAL A 146 -7.15 16.45 -23.56
C VAL A 146 -8.60 16.14 -23.27
N ILE A 147 -9.53 16.54 -24.16
CA ILE A 147 -10.96 16.24 -24.02
C ILE A 147 -11.16 14.72 -23.95
N THR A 148 -10.53 13.97 -24.85
CA THR A 148 -10.60 12.50 -24.88
C THR A 148 -10.07 11.89 -23.58
N TYR A 149 -8.91 12.34 -23.10
CA TYR A 149 -8.31 11.88 -21.85
C TYR A 149 -9.24 12.14 -20.64
N LEU A 150 -9.79 13.36 -20.53
CA LEU A 150 -10.71 13.73 -19.47
C LEU A 150 -12.01 12.93 -19.54
N CYS A 151 -12.57 12.72 -20.73
CA CYS A 151 -13.75 11.87 -20.91
C CYS A 151 -13.50 10.43 -20.45
N VAL A 152 -12.36 9.84 -20.81
CA VAL A 152 -11.99 8.48 -20.36
C VAL A 152 -11.82 8.43 -18.85
N LEU A 153 -11.14 9.41 -18.26
CA LEU A 153 -10.93 9.48 -16.81
C LEU A 153 -12.26 9.63 -16.05
N ILE A 154 -13.12 10.55 -16.49
CA ILE A 154 -14.46 10.77 -15.93
C ILE A 154 -15.31 9.51 -16.06
N LEU A 155 -15.26 8.83 -17.21
CA LEU A 155 -15.98 7.58 -17.44
C LEU A 155 -15.53 6.48 -16.47
N LEU A 156 -14.22 6.33 -16.25
CA LEU A 156 -13.67 5.35 -15.30
C LEU A 156 -14.07 5.68 -13.86
N ILE A 157 -14.03 6.95 -13.47
CA ILE A 157 -14.46 7.41 -12.14
C ILE A 157 -15.96 7.17 -11.97
N ALA A 158 -16.78 7.54 -12.96
CA ALA A 158 -18.23 7.31 -12.94
C ALA A 158 -18.54 5.82 -12.86
N LEU A 159 -17.85 4.98 -13.64
CA LEU A 159 -18.00 3.52 -13.58
C LEU A 159 -17.64 2.98 -12.19
N MET A 160 -16.54 3.42 -11.60
CA MET A 160 -16.14 3.03 -10.25
C MET A 160 -17.19 3.45 -9.21
N VAL A 161 -17.69 4.68 -9.27
CA VAL A 161 -18.72 5.20 -8.34
C VAL A 161 -20.02 4.42 -8.49
N LEU A 162 -20.50 4.21 -9.72
CA LEU A 162 -21.72 3.45 -10.00
C LEU A 162 -21.60 1.99 -9.56
N CYS A 163 -20.48 1.32 -9.84
CA CYS A 163 -20.23 -0.05 -9.42
C CYS A 163 -20.06 -0.18 -7.90
N THR A 164 -19.48 0.82 -7.24
CA THR A 164 -19.36 0.86 -5.78
C THR A 164 -20.72 1.10 -5.12
N TRP A 165 -21.53 2.01 -5.69
CA TRP A 165 -22.91 2.22 -5.26
C TRP A 165 -23.74 0.94 -5.43
N TYR A 166 -23.60 0.26 -6.58
CA TYR A 166 -24.25 -1.03 -6.83
C TYR A 166 -23.81 -2.10 -5.82
N ASP A 167 -22.50 -2.17 -5.52
CA ASP A 167 -21.96 -3.11 -4.53
C ASP A 167 -22.55 -2.88 -3.13
N ILE A 168 -22.60 -1.62 -2.69
CA ILE A 168 -23.18 -1.23 -1.39
C ILE A 168 -24.68 -1.52 -1.33
N THR A 169 -25.42 -1.32 -2.43
CA THR A 169 -26.89 -1.40 -2.43
C THR A 169 -27.43 -2.80 -2.74
N PHE A 170 -26.75 -3.58 -3.59
CA PHE A 170 -27.25 -4.84 -4.13
C PHE A 170 -26.34 -6.05 -3.90
N SER A 171 -25.02 -5.89 -3.69
CA SER A 171 -24.13 -7.06 -3.57
C SER A 171 -24.33 -7.86 -2.29
N GLU A 172 -24.85 -7.25 -1.22
CA GLU A 172 -25.17 -7.97 0.03
C GLU A 172 -26.52 -8.71 -0.03
N LYS A 173 -27.32 -8.50 -1.09
CA LYS A 173 -28.68 -9.06 -1.24
C LYS A 173 -28.77 -10.26 -2.17
N ILE A 174 -27.67 -10.69 -2.80
CA ILE A 174 -27.65 -11.81 -3.74
C ILE A 174 -26.86 -12.96 -3.09
N PRO A 175 -27.53 -13.94 -2.47
CA PRO A 175 -26.86 -15.16 -2.04
C PRO A 175 -26.25 -15.85 -3.26
N GLU A 176 -25.01 -16.33 -3.14
CA GLU A 176 -24.29 -17.03 -4.23
C GLU A 176 -25.02 -18.29 -4.74
N LYS A 177 -26.06 -18.75 -4.01
CA LYS A 177 -26.91 -19.90 -4.33
C LYS A 177 -28.20 -19.56 -5.09
N GLU A 178 -28.63 -18.29 -5.18
CA GLU A 178 -29.97 -17.91 -5.67
C GLU A 178 -29.97 -17.18 -7.04
N SER A 179 -28.97 -17.40 -7.89
CA SER A 179 -28.96 -16.80 -9.24
C SER A 179 -29.98 -17.41 -10.22
N ASP A 180 -30.81 -18.35 -9.78
CA ASP A 180 -31.81 -19.03 -10.60
C ASP A 180 -33.25 -18.51 -10.41
N LEU A 181 -33.50 -17.58 -9.47
CA LEU A 181 -34.84 -17.02 -9.27
C LEU A 181 -34.86 -15.47 -9.34
N GLY A 182 -35.12 -14.95 -10.54
CA GLY A 182 -35.93 -13.74 -10.70
C GLY A 182 -35.28 -12.34 -10.66
N THR A 183 -33.98 -12.17 -10.42
CA THR A 183 -33.35 -10.84 -10.63
C THR A 183 -33.05 -10.59 -12.11
N LYS A 184 -33.51 -9.44 -12.65
CA LYS A 184 -33.32 -8.99 -14.05
C LYS A 184 -31.85 -8.82 -14.52
N VAL A 185 -30.85 -9.14 -13.70
CA VAL A 185 -29.43 -8.94 -14.00
C VAL A 185 -28.71 -10.29 -14.11
N SER A 186 -28.06 -10.55 -15.26
CA SER A 186 -27.37 -11.83 -15.46
C SER A 186 -26.22 -12.04 -14.44
N PRO A 187 -25.98 -13.27 -13.94
CA PRO A 187 -24.92 -13.55 -12.97
C PRO A 187 -23.50 -13.21 -13.47
N LYS A 188 -23.30 -13.17 -14.79
CA LYS A 188 -22.05 -12.69 -15.40
C LYS A 188 -21.90 -11.17 -15.30
N PHE A 189 -22.97 -10.42 -15.55
CA PHE A 189 -22.97 -8.96 -15.47
C PHE A 189 -22.77 -8.49 -14.02
N HIS A 190 -23.41 -9.15 -13.06
CA HIS A 190 -23.19 -8.90 -11.64
C HIS A 190 -21.71 -9.01 -11.26
N ARG A 191 -21.04 -10.10 -11.64
CA ARG A 191 -19.60 -10.30 -11.35
C ARG A 191 -18.70 -9.26 -12.00
N ILE A 192 -19.02 -8.82 -13.22
CA ILE A 192 -18.27 -7.76 -13.91
C ILE A 192 -18.39 -6.43 -13.17
N LEU A 193 -19.57 -6.04 -12.70
CA LEU A 193 -19.77 -4.82 -11.92
C LEU A 193 -18.92 -4.82 -10.64
N LEU A 194 -18.88 -5.95 -9.93
CA LEU A 194 -18.08 -6.08 -8.70
C LEU A 194 -16.57 -5.97 -8.95
N CYS A 195 -16.07 -6.23 -10.16
CA CYS A 195 -14.66 -6.00 -10.51
C CYS A 195 -14.28 -4.51 -10.36
N PHE A 196 -15.20 -3.60 -10.64
CA PHE A 196 -14.99 -2.15 -10.61
C PHE A 196 -15.39 -1.49 -9.27
N SER A 197 -15.85 -2.27 -8.27
CA SER A 197 -16.17 -1.71 -6.94
C SER A 197 -14.90 -1.33 -6.18
N ALA A 198 -14.83 -0.06 -5.77
CA ALA A 198 -13.76 0.45 -4.91
C ALA A 198 -13.79 -0.20 -3.52
N ARG A 199 -14.99 -0.44 -2.94
CA ARG A 199 -15.14 -1.12 -1.63
C ARG A 199 -14.51 -2.51 -1.65
N GLN A 200 -14.80 -3.31 -2.69
CA GLN A 200 -14.22 -4.64 -2.80
C GLN A 200 -12.71 -4.61 -3.07
N ASN A 201 -12.26 -3.74 -3.97
CA ASN A 201 -10.85 -3.64 -4.31
C ASN A 201 -10.01 -3.10 -3.14
N MET A 202 -10.56 -2.18 -2.35
CA MET A 202 -9.95 -1.71 -1.10
C MET A 202 -9.89 -2.83 -0.04
N ARG A 203 -10.99 -3.58 0.17
CA ARG A 203 -10.98 -4.75 1.05
C ARG A 203 -9.92 -5.78 0.62
N LYS A 204 -9.77 -6.05 -0.68
CA LYS A 204 -8.72 -6.94 -1.20
C LYS A 204 -7.30 -6.38 -0.99
N LEU A 205 -7.11 -5.07 -1.11
CA LEU A 205 -5.82 -4.42 -0.85
C LEU A 205 -5.42 -4.55 0.63
N LEU A 206 -6.36 -4.28 1.54
CA LEU A 206 -6.15 -4.31 2.99
C LEU A 206 -6.13 -5.72 3.58
N ASN A 207 -6.77 -6.69 2.92
CA ASN A 207 -6.73 -8.08 3.34
C ASN A 207 -5.34 -8.68 3.04
N VAL A 208 -4.60 -8.91 4.11
CA VAL A 208 -3.27 -9.51 4.10
C VAL A 208 -3.41 -10.93 4.64
N SER A 209 -3.34 -11.90 3.73
CA SER A 209 -3.20 -13.31 4.10
C SER A 209 -1.72 -13.67 4.01
N PRO A 210 -1.10 -14.23 5.06
CA PRO A 210 0.26 -14.75 4.97
C PRO A 210 0.27 -15.91 3.97
N VAL A 211 1.13 -15.83 2.95
CA VAL A 211 1.20 -16.85 1.90
C VAL A 211 2.42 -17.72 2.10
N GLN A 212 3.60 -17.13 2.35
CA GLN A 212 4.87 -17.83 2.49
C GLN A 212 5.98 -16.89 3.01
N PRO A 213 6.80 -17.28 4.01
CA PRO A 213 7.85 -16.45 4.61
C PRO A 213 8.78 -15.72 3.62
N ALA A 214 9.26 -16.40 2.59
CA ALA A 214 10.19 -15.84 1.59
C ALA A 214 9.53 -14.79 0.68
N ILE A 215 8.26 -15.01 0.31
CA ILE A 215 7.48 -14.08 -0.52
C ILE A 215 7.03 -12.90 0.34
N ASP A 216 6.63 -13.16 1.59
CA ASP A 216 6.13 -12.14 2.51
C ASP A 216 7.26 -11.20 2.97
N ALA A 217 8.48 -11.71 3.15
CA ALA A 217 9.67 -10.91 3.46
C ALA A 217 10.08 -9.94 2.32
N SER A 218 9.59 -10.15 1.10
CA SER A 218 9.91 -9.28 -0.05
C SER A 218 9.18 -7.93 -0.02
N HIS A 219 8.13 -7.80 0.80
CA HIS A 219 7.31 -6.60 0.86
C HIS A 219 8.05 -5.39 1.45
N GLY A 220 8.73 -5.56 2.58
CA GLY A 220 9.51 -4.51 3.24
C GLY A 220 10.58 -3.88 2.34
N PRO A 221 11.52 -4.66 1.76
CA PRO A 221 12.53 -4.14 0.86
C PRO A 221 11.96 -3.42 -0.37
N ARG A 222 10.87 -3.92 -0.97
CA ARG A 222 10.21 -3.20 -2.09
C ARG A 222 9.72 -1.83 -1.68
N PHE A 223 9.12 -1.72 -0.49
CA PHE A 223 8.66 -0.44 0.02
C PHE A 223 9.84 0.49 0.30
N LEU A 224 10.84 0.04 1.06
CA LEU A 224 12.02 0.84 1.42
C LEU A 224 12.80 1.34 0.20
N PHE A 225 13.11 0.44 -0.75
CA PHE A 225 13.82 0.83 -1.97
C PHE A 225 13.01 1.80 -2.84
N MET A 226 11.67 1.73 -2.83
CA MET A 226 10.85 2.71 -3.54
C MET A 226 10.99 4.11 -2.93
N LEU A 227 11.07 4.23 -1.60
CA LEU A 227 11.31 5.52 -0.95
C LEU A 227 12.65 6.14 -1.38
N PHE A 228 13.70 5.33 -1.43
CA PHE A 228 15.02 5.77 -1.89
C PHE A 228 15.03 6.14 -3.38
N ILE A 229 14.28 5.44 -4.24
CA ILE A 229 14.15 5.81 -5.66
C ILE A 229 13.50 7.20 -5.79
N ILE A 230 12.38 7.44 -5.09
CA ILE A 230 11.68 8.72 -5.15
C ILE A 230 12.59 9.85 -4.66
N MET A 231 13.30 9.64 -3.54
CA MET A 231 14.25 10.60 -2.99
C MET A 231 15.47 10.83 -3.91
N GLY A 232 15.99 9.78 -4.54
CA GLY A 232 17.09 9.87 -5.50
C GLY A 232 16.71 10.68 -6.75
N HIS A 233 15.52 10.43 -7.31
CA HIS A 233 15.02 11.24 -8.43
C HIS A 233 14.71 12.68 -8.00
N ARG A 234 14.28 12.93 -6.76
CA ARG A 234 14.19 14.29 -6.21
C ARG A 234 15.55 14.99 -6.19
N LEU A 235 16.62 14.30 -5.80
CA LEU A 235 17.97 14.86 -5.83
C LEU A 235 18.41 15.19 -7.27
N THR A 236 18.22 14.28 -8.22
CA THR A 236 18.54 14.53 -9.64
C THR A 236 17.73 15.70 -10.21
N THR A 237 16.44 15.77 -9.89
CA THR A 237 15.57 16.84 -10.35
C THR A 237 15.87 18.19 -9.68
N PHE A 238 16.37 18.20 -8.45
CA PHE A 238 16.78 19.43 -7.76
C PHE A 238 18.13 19.96 -8.30
N GLY A 239 19.11 19.07 -8.49
CA GLY A 239 20.45 19.41 -9.00
C GLY A 239 20.48 19.95 -10.44
N GLY A 240 19.53 19.52 -11.28
CA GLY A 240 19.42 20.03 -12.66
C GLY A 240 18.79 21.41 -12.81
N HIS A 241 18.43 22.09 -11.71
CA HIS A 241 17.55 23.28 -11.71
C HIS A 241 18.12 24.42 -10.85
N PRO A 242 17.54 25.64 -10.92
CA PRO A 242 18.08 26.81 -10.24
C PRO A 242 18.30 26.65 -8.74
N ILE A 243 19.58 26.59 -8.33
CA ILE A 243 20.03 26.53 -6.95
C ILE A 243 20.78 27.82 -6.60
N PHE A 244 20.54 28.33 -5.39
CA PHE A 244 21.16 29.55 -4.88
C PHE A 244 22.58 29.31 -4.32
N ASN A 245 22.80 28.15 -3.70
CA ASN A 245 24.05 27.74 -3.03
C ASN A 245 24.66 26.47 -3.68
N ALA A 246 25.05 26.56 -4.95
CA ALA A 246 25.56 25.40 -5.70
C ALA A 246 26.81 24.77 -5.05
N GLU A 247 27.60 25.53 -4.28
CA GLU A 247 28.74 25.01 -3.52
C GLU A 247 28.37 23.85 -2.58
N THR A 248 27.16 23.85 -2.03
CA THR A 248 26.66 22.74 -1.21
C THR A 248 26.48 21.48 -2.06
N GLU A 249 26.02 21.62 -3.29
CA GLU A 249 25.91 20.51 -4.24
C GLU A 249 27.29 19.95 -4.63
N GLU A 250 28.23 20.85 -4.92
CA GLU A 250 29.63 20.51 -5.26
C GLU A 250 30.31 19.77 -4.10
N ALA A 251 30.08 20.21 -2.86
CA ALA A 251 30.54 19.53 -1.65
C ALA A 251 29.91 18.15 -1.49
N MET A 252 28.61 18.02 -1.74
CA MET A 252 27.93 16.73 -1.65
C MET A 252 28.58 15.67 -2.55
N PHE A 253 28.99 15.99 -3.78
CA PHE A 253 29.65 14.99 -4.64
C PHE A 253 31.02 14.50 -4.12
N ARG A 254 31.60 15.20 -3.14
CA ARG A 254 32.89 14.88 -2.52
C ARG A 254 32.77 14.21 -1.15
N ASP A 255 31.54 14.04 -0.67
CA ASP A 255 31.27 13.35 0.58
C ASP A 255 30.94 11.87 0.33
N VAL A 256 31.55 10.97 1.12
CA VAL A 256 31.30 9.53 0.99
C VAL A 256 29.82 9.16 1.22
N PRO A 257 29.13 9.68 2.27
CA PRO A 257 27.74 9.29 2.55
C PRO A 257 26.74 9.63 1.44
N THR A 258 27.00 10.64 0.62
CA THR A 258 26.09 11.07 -0.45
C THR A 258 26.08 10.09 -1.63
N MET A 259 27.07 9.19 -1.72
CA MET A 259 27.11 8.12 -2.70
C MET A 259 25.91 7.17 -2.61
N ILE A 260 25.23 7.12 -1.46
CA ILE A 260 23.96 6.40 -1.29
C ILE A 260 22.92 6.88 -2.32
N LEU A 261 22.90 8.19 -2.61
CA LEU A 261 22.01 8.80 -3.58
C LEU A 261 22.67 8.94 -4.96
N ALA A 262 23.94 9.36 -5.02
CA ALA A 262 24.63 9.57 -6.30
C ALA A 262 24.85 8.26 -7.08
N ASN A 263 25.11 7.14 -6.39
CA ASN A 263 25.16 5.80 -6.97
C ASN A 263 23.87 4.99 -6.70
N GLY A 264 22.76 5.68 -6.42
CA GLY A 264 21.46 5.08 -6.12
C GLY A 264 20.86 4.24 -7.27
N THR A 265 21.49 4.25 -8.45
CA THR A 265 21.06 3.44 -9.61
C THR A 265 21.12 1.92 -9.37
N LEU A 266 21.91 1.49 -8.38
CA LEU A 266 21.95 0.11 -7.90
C LEU A 266 20.69 -0.29 -7.13
N ILE A 267 19.98 0.65 -6.51
CA ILE A 267 18.74 0.38 -5.77
C ILE A 267 17.66 -0.20 -6.71
N VAL A 268 17.65 0.24 -7.97
CA VAL A 268 16.78 -0.34 -9.02
C VAL A 268 17.14 -1.79 -9.31
N ASP A 269 18.43 -2.16 -9.22
CA ASP A 269 18.88 -3.53 -9.46
C ASP A 269 18.34 -4.51 -8.40
N ALA A 270 18.02 -4.04 -7.18
CA ALA A 270 17.32 -4.87 -6.21
C ALA A 270 15.96 -5.35 -6.73
N PHE A 271 15.20 -4.48 -7.42
CA PHE A 271 13.91 -4.84 -8.01
C PHE A 271 14.05 -5.89 -9.12
N PHE A 272 15.13 -5.86 -9.90
CA PHE A 272 15.43 -6.93 -10.87
C PHE A 272 15.71 -8.27 -10.18
N THR A 273 16.53 -8.28 -9.13
CA THR A 273 16.79 -9.51 -8.34
C THR A 273 15.50 -10.05 -7.71
N LEU A 274 14.68 -9.18 -7.12
CA LEU A 274 13.33 -9.48 -6.63
C LEU A 274 12.45 -10.10 -7.73
N GLY A 275 12.44 -9.51 -8.93
CA GLY A 275 11.69 -9.99 -10.09
C GLY A 275 12.07 -11.41 -10.49
N GLY A 276 13.37 -11.71 -10.53
CA GLY A 276 13.91 -13.05 -10.82
C GLY A 276 13.48 -14.11 -9.80
N VAL A 277 13.53 -13.79 -8.49
CA VAL A 277 13.11 -14.70 -7.42
C VAL A 277 11.61 -15.00 -7.49
N LEU A 278 10.78 -13.95 -7.62
CA LEU A 278 9.32 -14.08 -7.67
C LEU A 278 8.80 -14.76 -8.93
N LEU A 279 9.54 -14.72 -10.03
CA LEU A 279 9.21 -15.48 -11.23
C LEU A 279 9.57 -16.96 -11.02
N SER A 280 10.83 -17.23 -10.69
CA SER A 280 11.38 -18.59 -10.76
C SER A 280 10.81 -19.52 -9.71
N TYR A 281 10.68 -19.07 -8.45
CA TYR A 281 10.24 -19.94 -7.36
C TYR A 281 8.78 -20.44 -7.50
N PRO A 282 7.75 -19.57 -7.69
CA PRO A 282 6.37 -20.03 -7.88
C PRO A 282 6.18 -20.83 -9.17
N LEU A 283 6.90 -20.45 -10.24
CA LEU A 283 6.83 -21.14 -11.53
C LEU A 283 7.34 -22.59 -11.40
N LEU A 284 8.47 -22.82 -10.73
CA LEU A 284 8.99 -24.16 -10.51
C LEU A 284 8.05 -25.01 -9.64
N ILE A 285 7.38 -24.42 -8.64
CA ILE A 285 6.32 -25.10 -7.87
C ILE A 285 5.16 -25.52 -8.78
N HIS A 286 4.70 -24.62 -9.63
CA HIS A 286 3.59 -24.89 -10.55
C HIS A 286 3.94 -25.99 -11.56
N LEU A 287 5.11 -25.90 -12.19
CA LEU A 287 5.60 -26.88 -13.16
C LEU A 287 5.76 -28.27 -12.53
N ASN A 288 6.30 -28.36 -11.33
CA ASN A 288 6.46 -29.62 -10.60
C ASN A 288 5.12 -30.26 -10.19
N LYS A 289 4.04 -29.48 -10.06
CA LYS A 289 2.70 -29.98 -9.69
C LYS A 289 1.84 -30.37 -10.90
N ILE A 290 1.82 -29.55 -11.94
CA ILE A 290 0.87 -29.68 -13.07
C ILE A 290 1.51 -30.32 -14.31
N ASN A 291 2.85 -30.31 -14.39
CA ASN A 291 3.64 -30.92 -15.48
C ASN A 291 3.28 -30.43 -16.90
N LYS A 292 2.54 -29.31 -17.00
CA LYS A 292 2.12 -28.64 -18.24
C LYS A 292 2.06 -27.13 -18.00
N ILE A 293 2.57 -26.33 -18.93
CA ILE A 293 2.38 -24.88 -18.94
C ILE A 293 2.23 -24.38 -20.37
N ASN A 294 1.37 -23.38 -20.57
CA ASN A 294 1.38 -22.55 -21.76
C ASN A 294 2.26 -21.32 -21.46
N LEU A 295 3.41 -21.20 -22.10
CA LEU A 295 4.36 -20.11 -21.85
C LEU A 295 3.86 -18.74 -22.34
N ALA A 296 2.93 -18.71 -23.30
CA ALA A 296 2.36 -17.45 -23.79
C ALA A 296 1.40 -16.83 -22.78
N MET A 297 0.67 -17.65 -22.02
CA MET A 297 -0.39 -17.18 -21.14
C MET A 297 0.10 -16.28 -20.00
N PRO A 298 1.17 -16.61 -19.25
CA PRO A 298 1.75 -15.72 -18.25
C PRO A 298 2.22 -14.37 -18.82
N ILE A 299 2.68 -14.34 -20.08
CA ILE A 299 3.12 -13.11 -20.75
C ILE A 299 1.91 -12.21 -21.02
N VAL A 300 0.85 -12.76 -21.60
CA VAL A 300 -0.40 -12.03 -21.88
C VAL A 300 -1.01 -11.49 -20.59
N VAL A 301 -1.07 -12.30 -19.53
CA VAL A 301 -1.53 -11.88 -18.20
C VAL A 301 -0.70 -10.72 -17.66
N ARG A 302 0.63 -10.81 -17.74
CA ARG A 302 1.50 -9.73 -17.26
C ARG A 302 1.30 -8.45 -18.06
N PHE A 303 1.14 -8.56 -19.38
CA PHE A 303 0.87 -7.42 -20.25
C PHE A 303 -0.46 -6.72 -19.89
N ILE A 304 -1.56 -7.48 -19.81
CA ILE A 304 -2.89 -6.92 -19.45
C ILE A 304 -2.87 -6.29 -18.05
N ARG A 305 -2.05 -6.79 -17.13
CA ARG A 305 -1.93 -6.26 -15.76
C ARG A 305 -1.16 -4.93 -15.69
N LEU A 306 -0.05 -4.79 -16.42
CA LEU A 306 0.85 -3.65 -16.28
C LEU A 306 0.50 -2.50 -17.25
N THR A 307 0.20 -2.84 -18.50
CA THR A 307 0.04 -1.86 -19.58
C THR A 307 -1.05 -0.80 -19.33
N PRO A 308 -2.23 -1.10 -18.78
CA PRO A 308 -3.29 -0.09 -18.65
C PRO A 308 -2.91 1.11 -17.78
N SER A 309 -2.36 0.88 -16.58
CA SER A 309 -1.92 1.97 -15.69
C SER A 309 -0.72 2.73 -16.27
N TYR A 310 0.16 2.03 -16.98
CA TYR A 310 1.30 2.64 -17.66
C TYR A 310 0.86 3.59 -18.77
N LEU A 311 -0.06 3.16 -19.64
CA LEU A 311 -0.61 4.01 -20.70
C LEU A 311 -1.40 5.20 -20.18
N MET A 312 -2.15 5.03 -19.08
CA MET A 312 -2.88 6.14 -18.46
C MET A 312 -1.94 7.30 -18.09
N LEU A 313 -0.73 6.99 -17.60
CA LEU A 313 0.26 8.01 -17.28
C LEU A 313 1.04 8.51 -18.51
N VAL A 314 1.35 7.65 -19.48
CA VAL A 314 1.93 8.10 -20.76
C VAL A 314 1.02 9.13 -21.44
N PHE A 315 -0.30 8.88 -21.48
CA PHE A 315 -1.26 9.82 -22.06
C PHE A 315 -1.48 11.05 -21.19
N PHE A 316 -1.37 10.95 -19.86
CA PHE A 316 -1.34 12.12 -18.98
C PHE A 316 -0.20 13.08 -19.37
N HIS A 317 1.02 12.57 -19.52
CA HIS A 317 2.18 13.35 -19.94
C HIS A 317 2.01 13.88 -21.38
N ALA A 318 1.47 13.07 -22.29
CA ALA A 318 1.27 13.45 -23.69
C ALA A 318 0.15 14.49 -23.93
N THR A 319 -0.79 14.67 -23.00
CA THR A 319 -2.00 15.48 -23.22
C THR A 319 -2.26 16.52 -22.13
N LEU A 320 -2.58 16.09 -20.90
CA LEU A 320 -3.12 16.96 -19.85
C LEU A 320 -2.04 17.82 -19.18
N MET A 321 -0.84 17.28 -19.00
CA MET A 321 0.20 17.89 -18.17
C MET A 321 0.52 19.37 -18.51
N PRO A 322 0.63 19.81 -19.77
CA PRO A 322 0.94 21.20 -20.11
C PRO A 322 -0.11 22.24 -19.67
N TYR A 323 -1.36 21.81 -19.42
CA TYR A 323 -2.47 22.68 -19.03
C TYR A 323 -2.60 22.87 -17.52
N LEU A 324 -1.79 22.18 -16.72
CA LEU A 324 -1.92 22.20 -15.25
C LEU A 324 -1.23 23.40 -14.59
N GLY A 325 -0.38 24.15 -15.30
CA GLY A 325 0.40 25.23 -14.70
C GLY A 325 1.19 26.05 -15.71
N SER A 326 2.04 26.92 -15.17
CA SER A 326 2.92 27.83 -15.91
C SER A 326 4.16 28.18 -15.08
N GLY A 327 5.22 28.60 -15.75
CA GLY A 327 6.45 29.08 -15.11
C GLY A 327 7.63 29.15 -16.08
N PRO A 328 8.73 29.81 -15.71
CA PRO A 328 9.89 30.07 -16.58
C PRO A 328 10.43 28.84 -17.36
N PHE A 329 10.40 27.65 -16.75
CA PHE A 329 10.92 26.41 -17.35
C PHE A 329 9.81 25.48 -17.89
N TRP A 330 8.57 25.94 -17.92
CA TRP A 330 7.42 25.12 -18.32
C TRP A 330 7.57 24.56 -19.75
N ASN A 331 8.04 25.37 -20.69
CA ASN A 331 8.24 24.93 -22.07
C ASN A 331 9.41 23.92 -22.20
N THR A 332 10.52 24.17 -21.52
CA THR A 332 11.73 23.33 -21.63
C THR A 332 11.63 22.02 -20.86
N VAL A 333 10.81 21.97 -19.81
CA VAL A 333 10.60 20.78 -18.97
C VAL A 333 9.30 20.07 -19.35
N VAL A 334 8.15 20.73 -19.18
CA VAL A 334 6.83 20.09 -19.27
C VAL A 334 6.38 19.93 -20.73
N VAL A 335 6.48 20.99 -21.55
CA VAL A 335 6.09 20.91 -22.96
C VAL A 335 7.03 19.99 -23.74
N ARG A 336 8.34 20.02 -23.44
CA ARG A 336 9.31 19.08 -24.02
C ARG A 336 8.99 17.63 -23.68
N GLU A 337 8.64 17.34 -22.42
CA GLU A 337 8.19 16.00 -22.01
C GLU A 337 6.91 15.58 -22.73
N GLN A 338 5.96 16.50 -22.87
CA GLN A 338 4.73 16.25 -23.61
C GLN A 338 5.00 15.91 -25.08
N GLN A 339 5.90 16.63 -25.74
CA GLN A 339 6.28 16.36 -27.14
C GLN A 339 6.88 14.96 -27.28
N ARG A 340 7.84 14.60 -26.41
CA ARG A 340 8.45 13.25 -26.36
C ARG A 340 7.39 12.17 -26.21
N CYS A 341 6.44 12.36 -25.30
CA CYS A 341 5.37 11.41 -25.08
C CYS A 341 4.38 11.33 -26.25
N SER A 342 3.97 12.46 -26.83
CA SER A 342 3.06 12.46 -27.98
C SER A 342 3.66 11.81 -29.24
N GLN A 343 4.97 11.88 -29.43
CA GLN A 343 5.67 11.30 -30.58
C GLN A 343 6.05 9.83 -30.36
N ASN A 344 6.42 9.44 -29.13
CA ASN A 344 6.99 8.12 -28.83
C ASN A 344 6.12 7.20 -27.95
N TRP A 345 4.87 7.55 -27.62
CA TRP A 345 3.99 6.73 -26.75
C TRP A 345 3.86 5.25 -27.18
N TRP A 346 3.91 4.98 -28.49
CA TRP A 346 3.80 3.62 -29.04
C TRP A 346 5.01 2.73 -28.66
N THR A 347 6.18 3.33 -28.43
CA THR A 347 7.37 2.60 -27.96
C THR A 347 7.19 2.10 -26.53
N ASN A 348 6.51 2.86 -25.68
CA ASN A 348 6.14 2.49 -24.32
C ASN A 348 5.08 1.37 -24.33
N LEU A 349 4.08 1.42 -25.23
CA LEU A 349 3.08 0.36 -25.41
C LEU A 349 3.71 -0.98 -25.78
N LEU A 350 4.71 -0.96 -26.66
CA LEU A 350 5.42 -2.16 -27.12
C LEU A 350 6.58 -2.58 -26.21
N TYR A 351 6.87 -1.82 -25.14
CA TYR A 351 7.99 -2.04 -24.22
C TYR A 351 9.38 -1.97 -24.88
N ILE A 352 9.54 -1.24 -26.00
CA ILE A 352 10.78 -1.15 -26.79
C ILE A 352 11.53 0.19 -26.69
N ASN A 353 11.07 1.10 -25.83
CA ASN A 353 11.68 2.41 -25.57
C ASN A 353 13.14 2.34 -25.04
N ASN A 354 13.63 1.16 -24.65
CA ASN A 354 15.05 0.96 -24.29
C ASN A 354 15.98 0.87 -25.50
N TYR A 355 15.43 0.74 -26.70
CA TYR A 355 16.21 0.52 -27.93
C TYR A 355 15.82 1.48 -29.07
N VAL A 356 14.63 2.07 -29.01
CA VAL A 356 14.12 2.99 -30.02
C VAL A 356 14.05 4.40 -29.45
N ASN A 357 14.61 5.38 -30.16
CA ASN A 357 14.56 6.81 -29.83
C ASN A 357 14.91 7.12 -28.37
N VAL A 358 15.98 6.50 -27.84
CA VAL A 358 16.31 6.53 -26.41
C VAL A 358 16.49 7.95 -25.84
N GLY A 359 17.10 8.88 -26.62
CA GLY A 359 17.25 10.28 -26.21
C GLY A 359 15.93 11.04 -26.08
N GLU A 360 14.88 10.61 -26.79
CA GLU A 360 13.55 11.23 -26.80
C GLU A 360 12.48 10.32 -26.15
N MET A 361 12.91 9.44 -25.24
CA MET A 361 12.01 8.51 -24.56
C MET A 361 10.99 9.24 -23.68
N CYS A 362 9.73 8.84 -23.80
CA CYS A 362 8.65 9.29 -22.92
C CYS A 362 8.83 8.72 -21.52
N MET A 363 8.77 9.59 -20.50
CA MET A 363 8.99 9.30 -19.08
C MET A 363 10.35 8.64 -18.87
N PHE A 364 11.38 9.37 -18.43
CA PHE A 364 12.74 8.82 -18.36
C PHE A 364 12.81 7.55 -17.51
N GLN A 365 12.06 7.45 -16.41
CA GLN A 365 12.01 6.26 -15.55
C GLN A 365 11.40 5.03 -16.22
N SER A 366 10.71 5.18 -17.35
CA SER A 366 9.99 4.08 -18.01
C SER A 366 10.90 2.97 -18.55
N TRP A 367 12.21 3.19 -18.63
CA TRP A 367 13.17 2.17 -19.10
C TRP A 367 13.14 0.89 -18.27
N TYR A 368 12.90 1.02 -16.96
CA TYR A 368 12.87 -0.11 -16.03
C TYR A 368 11.73 -1.07 -16.36
N VAL A 369 10.55 -0.52 -16.67
CA VAL A 369 9.33 -1.29 -16.96
C VAL A 369 9.53 -2.15 -18.21
N SER A 370 10.21 -1.59 -19.22
CA SER A 370 10.60 -2.28 -20.45
C SER A 370 11.66 -3.34 -20.24
N ALA A 371 12.70 -3.02 -19.47
CA ALA A 371 13.74 -4.00 -19.13
C ALA A 371 13.17 -5.19 -18.33
N ASP A 372 12.33 -4.93 -17.34
CA ASP A 372 11.69 -5.94 -16.50
C ASP A 372 10.77 -6.87 -17.32
N PHE A 373 10.00 -6.33 -18.26
CA PHE A 373 9.15 -7.13 -19.14
C PHE A 373 9.96 -8.05 -20.06
N HIS A 374 11.03 -7.53 -20.68
CA HIS A 374 11.95 -8.33 -21.49
C HIS A 374 12.62 -9.45 -20.69
N LEU A 375 13.15 -9.13 -19.50
CA LEU A 375 13.84 -10.10 -18.63
C LEU A 375 12.87 -11.15 -18.08
N TYR A 376 11.61 -10.79 -17.85
CA TYR A 376 10.57 -11.74 -17.50
C TYR A 376 10.34 -12.80 -18.60
N ILE A 377 10.23 -12.37 -19.86
CA ILE A 377 10.02 -13.28 -21.00
C ILE A 377 11.22 -14.23 -21.16
N ILE A 378 12.44 -13.69 -21.16
CA ILE A 378 13.66 -14.48 -21.30
C ILE A 378 13.77 -15.49 -20.14
N SER A 379 13.54 -15.04 -18.91
CA SER A 379 13.67 -15.89 -17.73
C SER A 379 12.57 -16.95 -17.62
N LEU A 380 11.37 -16.68 -18.14
CA LEU A 380 10.29 -17.68 -18.23
C LEU A 380 10.74 -18.89 -19.07
N LEU A 381 11.43 -18.63 -20.19
CA LEU A 381 12.02 -19.66 -21.04
C LEU A 381 13.20 -20.37 -20.35
N LEU A 382 14.10 -19.62 -19.72
CA LEU A 382 15.26 -20.21 -19.01
C LEU A 382 14.82 -21.13 -17.86
N VAL A 383 13.87 -20.69 -17.04
CA VAL A 383 13.34 -21.51 -15.92
C VAL A 383 12.62 -22.75 -16.44
N TYR A 384 11.86 -22.63 -17.54
CA TYR A 384 11.25 -23.79 -18.19
C TYR A 384 12.31 -24.79 -18.68
N CYS A 385 13.39 -24.32 -19.31
CA CYS A 385 14.52 -25.16 -19.72
C CYS A 385 15.22 -25.82 -18.52
N VAL A 386 15.43 -25.11 -17.42
CA VAL A 386 15.99 -25.67 -16.17
C VAL A 386 15.13 -26.80 -15.62
N TRP A 387 13.81 -26.66 -15.69
CA TRP A 387 12.88 -27.69 -15.22
C TRP A 387 12.80 -28.89 -16.17
N ARG A 388 12.68 -28.66 -17.49
CA ARG A 388 12.48 -29.73 -18.49
C ARG A 388 13.77 -30.46 -18.86
N TRP A 389 14.88 -29.73 -18.96
CA TRP A 389 16.21 -30.22 -19.37
C TRP A 389 17.31 -29.64 -18.47
N PRO A 390 17.48 -30.15 -17.24
CA PRO A 390 18.32 -29.51 -16.23
C PRO A 390 19.75 -29.20 -16.70
N ARG A 391 20.43 -30.13 -17.38
CA ARG A 391 21.80 -29.89 -17.90
C ARG A 391 21.86 -28.71 -18.86
N LEU A 392 20.97 -28.69 -19.85
CA LEU A 392 20.89 -27.61 -20.83
C LEU A 392 20.47 -26.29 -20.16
N GLY A 393 19.46 -26.32 -19.29
CA GLY A 393 18.95 -25.13 -18.61
C GLY A 393 19.98 -24.45 -17.70
N TYR A 394 20.75 -25.22 -16.91
CA TYR A 394 21.82 -24.65 -16.08
C TYR A 394 22.96 -24.07 -16.93
N THR A 395 23.35 -24.76 -18.01
CA THR A 395 24.37 -24.25 -18.94
C THR A 395 23.91 -22.95 -19.61
N MET A 396 22.66 -22.89 -20.10
CA MET A 396 22.09 -21.67 -20.67
C MET A 396 22.05 -20.54 -19.64
N LEU A 397 21.55 -20.79 -18.43
CA LEU A 397 21.51 -19.78 -17.36
C LEU A 397 22.91 -19.25 -17.04
N GLY A 398 23.92 -20.12 -16.99
CA GLY A 398 25.32 -19.74 -16.81
C GLY A 398 25.83 -18.85 -17.95
N ILE A 399 25.60 -19.25 -19.22
CA ILE A 399 26.02 -18.47 -20.40
C ILE A 399 25.38 -17.09 -20.40
N PHE A 400 24.06 -16.99 -20.22
CA PHE A 400 23.35 -15.70 -20.23
C PHE A 400 23.80 -14.80 -19.07
N THR A 401 24.06 -15.38 -17.89
CA THR A 401 24.61 -14.63 -16.75
C THR A 401 26.00 -14.08 -17.07
N THR A 402 26.90 -14.90 -17.63
CA THR A 402 28.25 -14.47 -18.03
C THR A 402 28.19 -13.38 -19.11
N LEU A 403 27.36 -13.55 -20.14
CA LEU A 403 27.19 -12.54 -21.19
C LEU A 403 26.69 -11.20 -20.62
N SER A 404 25.78 -11.22 -19.65
CA SER A 404 25.28 -10.01 -19.00
C SER A 404 26.33 -9.25 -18.16
N ILE A 405 27.47 -9.85 -17.87
CA ILE A 405 28.61 -9.22 -17.18
C ILE A 405 29.66 -8.77 -18.21
N VAL A 406 29.95 -9.62 -19.20
CA VAL A 406 30.98 -9.37 -20.22
C VAL A 406 30.56 -8.25 -21.18
N ILE A 407 29.30 -8.17 -21.58
CA ILE A 407 28.84 -7.14 -22.54
C ILE A 407 29.05 -5.71 -21.97
N PRO A 408 28.57 -5.36 -20.76
CA PRO A 408 28.88 -4.06 -20.15
C PRO A 408 30.37 -3.78 -20.02
N PHE A 409 31.17 -4.79 -19.65
CA PHE A 409 32.63 -4.66 -19.54
C PHE A 409 33.23 -4.21 -20.88
N VAL A 410 32.91 -4.92 -21.97
CA VAL A 410 33.42 -4.61 -23.31
C VAL A 410 32.96 -3.23 -23.78
N LEU A 411 31.67 -2.90 -23.59
CA LEU A 411 31.12 -1.61 -23.98
C LEU A 411 31.81 -0.44 -23.26
N ILE A 412 32.01 -0.54 -21.95
CA ILE A 412 32.67 0.51 -21.16
C ILE A 412 34.14 0.64 -21.57
N TYR A 413 34.85 -0.49 -21.73
CA TYR A 413 36.26 -0.50 -22.11
C TYR A 413 36.50 0.11 -23.50
N GLN A 414 35.69 -0.26 -24.50
CA GLN A 414 35.87 0.22 -25.87
C GLN A 414 35.42 1.67 -26.07
N SER A 415 34.38 2.11 -25.35
CA SER A 415 33.80 3.44 -25.53
C SER A 415 34.46 4.53 -24.67
N ASN A 416 35.41 4.17 -23.78
CA ASN A 416 35.97 5.06 -22.76
C ASN A 416 34.89 5.79 -21.95
N SER A 417 33.78 5.09 -21.67
CA SER A 417 32.66 5.64 -20.93
C SER A 417 32.91 5.59 -19.42
N PRO A 418 32.32 6.50 -18.62
CA PRO A 418 32.36 6.39 -17.17
C PRO A 418 31.72 5.06 -16.71
N PRO A 419 32.14 4.50 -15.56
CA PRO A 419 31.64 3.20 -15.10
C PRO A 419 30.19 3.23 -14.60
N LEU A 420 29.73 4.40 -14.17
CA LEU A 420 28.40 4.66 -13.62
C LEU A 420 27.89 6.03 -14.11
N LEU A 421 26.57 6.25 -13.99
CA LEU A 421 25.95 7.52 -14.34
C LEU A 421 26.39 8.56 -13.31
N LYS A 422 27.22 9.52 -13.72
CA LYS A 422 27.69 10.60 -12.83
C LYS A 422 26.70 11.77 -12.88
N PRO A 423 25.93 12.02 -11.80
CA PRO A 423 24.93 13.08 -11.75
C PRO A 423 25.58 14.45 -11.51
N PHE A 424 26.61 14.78 -12.29
CA PHE A 424 27.23 16.10 -12.25
C PHE A 424 26.29 17.18 -12.80
N PRO A 425 26.46 18.46 -12.42
CA PRO A 425 25.51 19.54 -12.72
C PRO A 425 25.05 19.60 -14.19
N ASP A 426 25.98 19.53 -15.14
CA ASP A 426 25.64 19.57 -16.58
C ASP A 426 24.87 18.32 -17.05
N ASN A 427 25.08 17.18 -16.40
CA ASN A 427 24.46 15.90 -16.76
C ASN A 427 23.08 15.68 -16.14
N VAL A 428 22.70 16.45 -15.11
CA VAL A 428 21.43 16.28 -14.38
C VAL A 428 20.31 17.20 -14.85
N ILE A 429 20.60 18.16 -15.75
CA ILE A 429 19.57 18.97 -16.43
C ILE A 429 18.62 18.04 -17.21
N ASP A 430 19.17 17.13 -18.02
CA ASP A 430 18.44 16.00 -18.58
C ASP A 430 19.38 14.80 -18.73
N VAL A 431 19.17 13.79 -17.88
CA VAL A 431 20.01 12.57 -17.87
C VAL A 431 19.97 11.81 -19.20
N ARG A 432 18.91 12.01 -20.00
CA ARG A 432 18.73 11.38 -21.31
C ARG A 432 19.76 11.85 -22.33
N ASP A 433 20.32 13.04 -22.17
CA ASP A 433 21.30 13.60 -23.10
C ASP A 433 22.70 12.96 -22.94
N THR A 434 22.91 12.23 -21.84
CA THR A 434 24.21 11.58 -21.57
C THR A 434 24.41 10.31 -22.42
N ARG A 435 25.60 10.18 -23.03
CA ARG A 435 25.97 9.00 -23.83
C ARG A 435 25.93 7.70 -23.02
N TYR A 436 26.26 7.76 -21.72
CA TYR A 436 26.19 6.62 -20.81
C TYR A 436 24.74 6.16 -20.61
N PHE A 437 23.80 7.09 -20.43
CA PHE A 437 22.39 6.76 -20.27
C PHE A 437 21.85 6.04 -21.51
N GLN A 438 22.07 6.62 -22.70
CA GLN A 438 21.51 6.10 -23.94
C GLN A 438 22.08 4.74 -24.36
N ASN A 439 23.40 4.55 -24.26
CA ASN A 439 24.08 3.39 -24.85
C ASN A 439 24.37 2.27 -23.85
N ILE A 440 24.47 2.57 -22.55
CA ILE A 440 24.93 1.61 -21.53
C ILE A 440 23.84 1.35 -20.49
N TYR A 441 23.27 2.41 -19.91
CA TYR A 441 22.43 2.32 -18.72
C TYR A 441 21.06 1.67 -18.94
N VAL A 442 20.31 2.11 -19.97
CA VAL A 442 18.91 1.68 -20.20
C VAL A 442 18.79 0.36 -20.97
N ALA A 443 19.85 -0.05 -21.65
CA ALA A 443 19.84 -1.25 -22.47
C ALA A 443 19.58 -2.49 -21.59
N THR A 444 18.56 -3.27 -21.95
CA THR A 444 18.06 -4.38 -21.10
C THR A 444 19.15 -5.40 -20.80
N HIS A 445 19.97 -5.76 -21.80
CA HIS A 445 21.01 -6.77 -21.66
C HIS A 445 22.13 -6.35 -20.69
N ASN A 446 22.38 -5.04 -20.55
CA ASN A 446 23.35 -4.50 -19.59
C ASN A 446 22.83 -4.50 -18.15
N ARG A 447 21.52 -4.70 -17.97
CA ARG A 447 20.83 -4.78 -16.67
C ARG A 447 20.37 -6.19 -16.30
N ALA A 448 20.70 -7.19 -17.12
CA ALA A 448 20.19 -8.53 -16.96
C ALA A 448 20.82 -9.31 -15.80
N CYS A 449 22.07 -8.99 -15.43
CA CYS A 449 22.83 -9.74 -14.41
C CYS A 449 22.07 -9.85 -13.06
N PRO A 450 21.62 -8.75 -12.42
CA PRO A 450 20.85 -8.83 -11.17
C PRO A 450 19.58 -9.70 -11.26
N TYR A 451 18.91 -9.71 -12.41
CA TYR A 451 17.70 -10.51 -12.63
C TYR A 451 18.03 -12.00 -12.68
N PHE A 452 19.08 -12.39 -13.41
CA PHE A 452 19.52 -13.79 -13.48
C PHE A 452 20.05 -14.30 -12.14
N ILE A 453 20.74 -13.46 -11.35
CA ILE A 453 21.08 -13.80 -9.95
C ILE A 453 19.81 -14.08 -9.14
N GLY A 454 18.77 -13.28 -9.31
CA GLY A 454 17.45 -13.54 -8.72
C GLY A 454 16.84 -14.89 -9.13
N VAL A 455 16.96 -15.26 -10.41
CA VAL A 455 16.52 -16.58 -10.91
C VAL A 455 17.30 -17.72 -10.25
N ILE A 456 18.62 -17.58 -10.11
CA ILE A 456 19.49 -18.55 -9.43
C ILE A 456 19.04 -18.72 -7.97
N VAL A 457 18.81 -17.62 -7.26
CA VAL A 457 18.33 -17.64 -5.87
C VAL A 457 16.97 -18.33 -5.76
N GLY A 458 16.02 -18.03 -6.65
CA GLY A 458 14.71 -18.69 -6.62
C GLY A 458 14.77 -20.20 -6.92
N ILE A 459 15.72 -20.65 -7.75
CA ILE A 459 16.01 -22.09 -7.94
C ILE A 459 16.59 -22.70 -6.66
N ILE A 460 17.53 -22.02 -5.98
CA ILE A 460 18.11 -22.48 -4.71
C ILE A 460 17.01 -22.62 -3.66
N ILE A 461 16.17 -21.60 -3.48
CA ILE A 461 15.03 -21.62 -2.55
C ILE A 461 14.08 -22.77 -2.90
N PHE A 462 13.78 -22.98 -4.19
CA PHE A 462 12.94 -24.09 -4.63
C PHE A 462 13.53 -25.44 -4.23
N LYS A 463 14.82 -25.68 -4.47
CA LYS A 463 15.48 -26.96 -4.14
C LYS A 463 15.54 -27.21 -2.63
N LEU A 464 15.81 -26.17 -1.86
CA LEU A 464 15.98 -26.27 -0.40
C LEU A 464 14.67 -26.19 0.38
N ARG A 465 13.52 -25.98 -0.28
CA ARG A 465 12.21 -25.78 0.38
C ARG A 465 11.76 -26.91 1.32
N ASN A 466 12.22 -28.14 1.07
CA ASN A 466 11.88 -29.32 1.87
C ASN A 466 12.94 -29.62 2.95
N SER A 467 14.00 -28.82 3.04
CA SER A 467 15.02 -28.96 4.06
C SER A 467 14.46 -28.54 5.43
N THR A 468 14.72 -29.33 6.46
CA THR A 468 14.41 -28.98 7.86
C THR A 468 15.49 -28.10 8.49
N TYR A 469 16.62 -27.91 7.82
CA TYR A 469 17.74 -27.13 8.32
C TYR A 469 17.42 -25.64 8.33
N LYS A 470 17.46 -25.03 9.52
CA LYS A 470 17.43 -23.57 9.73
C LYS A 470 18.77 -23.12 10.30
N LEU A 471 19.27 -21.97 9.84
CA LEU A 471 20.48 -21.38 10.40
C LEU A 471 20.20 -20.93 11.85
N PRO A 472 21.14 -21.15 12.79
CA PRO A 472 21.00 -20.65 14.16
C PRO A 472 20.89 -19.12 14.22
N LYS A 473 20.33 -18.57 15.31
CA LYS A 473 20.04 -17.13 15.44
C LYS A 473 21.27 -16.24 15.24
N PHE A 474 22.38 -16.54 15.89
CA PHE A 474 23.59 -15.71 15.85
C PHE A 474 24.24 -15.62 14.45
N PRO A 475 24.54 -16.74 13.76
CA PRO A 475 25.00 -16.69 12.36
C PRO A 475 24.00 -16.03 11.41
N SER A 476 22.70 -16.21 11.63
CA SER A 476 21.66 -15.58 10.81
C SER A 476 21.72 -14.06 10.91
N GLN A 477 21.85 -13.51 12.13
CA GLN A 477 21.98 -12.06 12.34
C GLN A 477 23.25 -11.50 11.69
N ILE A 478 24.39 -12.18 11.84
CA ILE A 478 25.64 -11.77 11.17
C ILE A 478 25.46 -11.75 9.65
N ALA A 479 24.87 -12.81 9.08
CA ALA A 479 24.63 -12.89 7.65
C ALA A 479 23.65 -11.80 7.15
N TYR A 480 22.64 -11.47 7.96
CA TYR A 480 21.69 -10.40 7.65
C TYR A 480 22.35 -9.01 7.61
N PHE A 481 23.06 -8.63 8.67
CA PHE A 481 23.77 -7.34 8.71
C PHE A 481 24.94 -7.31 7.71
N GLY A 482 25.61 -8.45 7.50
CA GLY A 482 26.64 -8.61 6.48
C GLY A 482 26.11 -8.39 5.06
N ALA A 483 24.90 -8.88 4.75
CA ALA A 483 24.25 -8.63 3.46
C ALA A 483 23.98 -7.14 3.24
N TRP A 484 23.40 -6.44 4.23
CA TRP A 484 23.18 -5.00 4.15
C TRP A 484 24.50 -4.22 4.09
N GLY A 485 25.49 -4.59 4.89
CA GLY A 485 26.83 -3.98 4.90
C GLY A 485 27.55 -4.15 3.57
N LEU A 486 27.44 -5.31 2.93
CA LEU A 486 27.97 -5.53 1.58
C LEU A 486 27.25 -4.63 0.55
N GLY A 487 25.92 -4.57 0.61
CA GLY A 487 25.13 -3.72 -0.30
C GLY A 487 25.51 -2.24 -0.17
N VAL A 488 25.58 -1.72 1.05
CA VAL A 488 26.01 -0.34 1.33
C VAL A 488 27.46 -0.12 0.92
N GLY A 489 28.37 -1.05 1.24
CA GLY A 489 29.79 -0.96 0.87
C GLY A 489 30.00 -0.88 -0.65
N VAL A 490 29.25 -1.68 -1.43
CA VAL A 490 29.27 -1.60 -2.90
C VAL A 490 28.78 -0.24 -3.39
N ILE A 491 27.71 0.31 -2.81
CA ILE A 491 27.23 1.64 -3.18
C ILE A 491 28.28 2.72 -2.89
N LEU A 492 28.84 2.72 -1.67
CA LEU A 492 29.83 3.71 -1.23
C LEU A 492 31.16 3.60 -1.99
N SER A 493 31.52 2.41 -2.49
CA SER A 493 32.74 2.22 -3.28
C SER A 493 32.80 3.05 -4.57
N ALA A 494 31.66 3.59 -5.04
CA ALA A 494 31.64 4.50 -6.19
C ALA A 494 32.41 5.80 -5.94
N TYR A 495 32.61 6.19 -4.69
CA TYR A 495 33.31 7.42 -4.29
C TYR A 495 34.65 7.61 -5.01
N VAL A 496 35.39 6.52 -5.27
CA VAL A 496 36.69 6.57 -5.94
C VAL A 496 36.61 7.16 -7.36
N PHE A 497 35.43 7.13 -8.01
CA PHE A 497 35.20 7.73 -9.32
C PHE A 497 34.71 9.18 -9.28
N PHE A 498 34.45 9.71 -8.09
CA PHE A 498 34.08 11.10 -7.84
C PHE A 498 35.26 11.96 -7.33
N ILE A 499 36.41 11.34 -7.02
CA ILE A 499 37.63 12.06 -6.62
C ILE A 499 38.06 13.00 -7.76
N PRO A 500 38.10 14.32 -7.53
CA PRO A 500 38.51 15.30 -8.54
C PRO A 500 39.97 15.07 -9.00
N GLY A 501 40.24 15.33 -10.28
CA GLY A 501 41.60 15.21 -10.86
C GLY A 501 42.15 13.79 -11.00
N ARG A 502 41.42 12.77 -10.58
CA ARG A 502 41.83 11.36 -10.72
C ARG A 502 41.87 10.96 -12.21
N PRO A 503 43.00 10.42 -12.72
CA PRO A 503 43.09 10.02 -14.13
C PRO A 503 42.13 8.86 -14.42
N TYR A 504 41.49 8.91 -15.59
CA TYR A 504 40.60 7.85 -16.04
C TYR A 504 41.39 6.59 -16.40
N ASN A 505 41.01 5.46 -15.81
CA ASN A 505 41.54 4.14 -16.16
C ASN A 505 40.42 3.28 -16.76
N ALA A 506 40.55 2.96 -18.06
CA ALA A 506 39.53 2.20 -18.80
C ALA A 506 39.30 0.80 -18.24
N LEU A 507 40.36 0.10 -17.80
CA LEU A 507 40.25 -1.25 -17.24
C LEU A 507 39.53 -1.22 -15.90
N GLU A 508 39.91 -0.29 -15.02
CA GLU A 508 39.26 -0.11 -13.72
C GLU A 508 37.78 0.25 -13.88
N ALA A 509 37.45 1.18 -14.78
CA ALA A 509 36.08 1.57 -15.07
C ALA A 509 35.26 0.39 -15.61
N ALA A 510 35.81 -0.40 -16.54
CA ALA A 510 35.13 -1.57 -17.08
C ALA A 510 34.90 -2.67 -16.04
N LEU A 511 35.90 -2.95 -15.19
CA LEU A 511 35.78 -3.90 -14.09
C LEU A 511 34.73 -3.45 -13.07
N TYR A 512 34.79 -2.20 -12.63
CA TYR A 512 33.81 -1.67 -11.70
C TYR A 512 32.40 -1.69 -12.31
N GLY A 513 32.23 -1.11 -13.50
CA GLY A 513 30.96 -0.96 -14.19
C GLY A 513 30.24 -2.28 -14.50
N SER A 514 30.97 -3.39 -14.60
CA SER A 514 30.41 -4.74 -14.74
C SER A 514 30.18 -5.45 -13.40
N LEU A 515 31.10 -5.35 -12.44
CA LEU A 515 31.08 -6.13 -11.20
C LEU A 515 30.27 -5.50 -10.06
N HIS A 516 30.15 -4.18 -9.98
CA HIS A 516 29.40 -3.53 -8.89
C HIS A 516 27.93 -3.99 -8.84
N ARG A 517 27.31 -4.20 -10.01
CA ARG A 517 25.94 -4.74 -10.13
C ARG A 517 25.84 -6.16 -9.61
N LEU A 518 26.81 -6.99 -9.94
CA LEU A 518 26.90 -8.37 -9.44
C LEU A 518 27.08 -8.38 -7.92
N GLY A 519 27.98 -7.55 -7.38
CA GLY A 519 28.21 -7.43 -5.94
C GLY A 519 26.96 -6.99 -5.18
N PHE A 520 26.23 -6.01 -5.71
CA PHE A 520 24.97 -5.56 -5.12
C PHE A 520 23.87 -6.63 -5.24
N ALA A 521 23.72 -7.28 -6.40
CA ALA A 521 22.77 -8.39 -6.57
C ALA A 521 23.08 -9.56 -5.65
N ALA A 522 24.36 -9.86 -5.40
CA ALA A 522 24.79 -10.87 -4.44
C ALA A 522 24.40 -10.48 -3.00
N ALA A 523 24.55 -9.22 -2.61
CA ALA A 523 24.06 -8.73 -1.31
C ALA A 523 22.55 -8.96 -1.14
N ILE A 524 21.75 -8.61 -2.14
CA ILE A 524 20.29 -8.84 -2.14
C ILE A 524 19.97 -10.35 -2.15
N ALA A 525 20.74 -11.16 -2.88
CA ALA A 525 20.61 -12.61 -2.89
C ALA A 525 20.83 -13.22 -1.50
N PHE A 526 21.91 -12.83 -0.81
CA PHE A 526 22.19 -13.27 0.56
C PHE A 526 21.07 -12.85 1.51
N PHE A 527 20.57 -11.62 1.39
CA PHE A 527 19.43 -11.16 2.15
C PHE A 527 18.23 -12.11 1.97
N PHE A 528 17.83 -12.47 0.75
CA PHE A 528 16.69 -13.39 0.53
C PHE A 528 16.91 -14.79 1.08
N ILE A 529 18.11 -15.33 0.95
CA ILE A 529 18.46 -16.65 1.49
C ILE A 529 18.34 -16.63 3.02
N VAL A 530 18.88 -15.60 3.67
CA VAL A 530 18.83 -15.43 5.13
C VAL A 530 17.39 -15.20 5.61
N MET A 531 16.56 -14.45 4.89
CA MET A 531 15.15 -14.27 5.24
C MET A 531 14.32 -15.57 5.08
N THR A 532 14.79 -16.51 4.26
CA THR A 532 14.06 -17.77 4.01
C THR A 532 14.49 -18.89 4.96
N PHE A 533 15.79 -19.01 5.22
CA PHE A 533 16.37 -20.13 5.99
C PHE A 533 16.97 -19.71 7.34
N GLY A 534 17.08 -18.41 7.61
CA GLY A 534 17.62 -17.85 8.85
C GLY A 534 16.59 -17.77 9.97
N SER A 535 17.08 -17.80 11.21
CA SER A 535 16.25 -17.63 12.42
C SER A 535 16.21 -16.15 12.83
N ILE A 536 15.49 -15.31 12.07
CA ILE A 536 15.44 -13.85 12.24
C ILE A 536 14.00 -13.33 12.35
N ASP A 537 13.29 -13.81 13.37
CA ASP A 537 11.85 -13.57 13.51
C ASP A 537 11.50 -12.07 13.63
N THR A 538 12.33 -11.27 14.31
CA THR A 538 12.07 -9.83 14.53
C THR A 538 12.10 -9.04 13.22
N HIS A 539 13.17 -9.18 12.42
CA HIS A 539 13.29 -8.47 11.15
C HIS A 539 12.28 -8.98 10.12
N GLN A 540 11.97 -10.28 10.14
CA GLN A 540 10.92 -10.84 9.30
C GLN A 540 9.56 -10.23 9.60
N ARG A 541 9.16 -10.15 10.88
CA ARG A 541 7.89 -9.51 11.28
C ARG A 541 7.82 -8.04 10.87
N LEU A 542 8.92 -7.29 11.00
CA LEU A 542 8.98 -5.89 10.59
C LEU A 542 8.78 -5.73 9.07
N LEU A 543 9.51 -6.51 8.27
CA LEU A 543 9.49 -6.42 6.81
C LEU A 543 8.23 -7.05 6.18
N SER A 544 7.56 -7.94 6.90
CA SER A 544 6.25 -8.50 6.51
C SER A 544 5.08 -7.82 7.22
N SER A 545 5.29 -6.64 7.83
CA SER A 545 4.22 -5.92 8.52
C SER A 545 3.10 -5.53 7.55
N LYS A 546 1.86 -5.38 8.06
CA LYS A 546 0.69 -5.01 7.23
C LYS A 546 0.95 -3.73 6.43
N VAL A 547 1.64 -2.74 7.01
CA VAL A 547 2.02 -1.49 6.33
C VAL A 547 2.93 -1.78 5.14
N CYS A 548 4.01 -2.54 5.33
CA CYS A 548 4.90 -2.93 4.24
C CYS A 548 4.17 -3.71 3.14
N VAL A 549 3.25 -4.61 3.50
CA VAL A 549 2.46 -5.37 2.51
C VAL A 549 1.57 -4.43 1.70
N VAL A 550 0.79 -3.56 2.34
CA VAL A 550 -0.11 -2.62 1.65
C VAL A 550 0.68 -1.66 0.77
N MET A 551 1.71 -1.01 1.32
CA MET A 551 2.51 -0.05 0.56
C MET A 551 3.27 -0.74 -0.59
N SER A 552 3.81 -1.93 -0.38
CA SER A 552 4.49 -2.67 -1.46
C SER A 552 3.56 -3.12 -2.60
N ARG A 553 2.24 -3.21 -2.37
CA ARG A 553 1.25 -3.46 -3.44
C ARG A 553 0.99 -2.21 -4.28
N LEU A 554 1.27 -1.02 -3.74
CA LEU A 554 1.16 0.29 -4.38
C LEU A 554 2.47 0.78 -5.02
N THR A 555 3.59 0.07 -4.87
CA THR A 555 4.89 0.55 -5.37
C THR A 555 4.94 0.70 -6.88
N TYR A 556 4.23 -0.15 -7.64
CA TYR A 556 4.21 -0.04 -9.10
C TYR A 556 3.57 1.27 -9.58
N GLY A 557 2.37 1.61 -9.08
CA GLY A 557 1.73 2.88 -9.41
C GLY A 557 2.53 4.09 -8.89
N ALA A 558 3.15 3.97 -7.72
CA ALA A 558 3.98 5.04 -7.16
C ALA A 558 5.24 5.28 -8.01
N TYR A 559 5.85 4.21 -8.50
CA TYR A 559 6.97 4.28 -9.43
C TYR A 559 6.61 5.00 -10.74
N LEU A 560 5.41 4.78 -11.27
CA LEU A 560 5.01 5.48 -12.49
C LEU A 560 4.70 6.95 -12.23
N ALA A 561 4.07 7.28 -11.09
CA ALA A 561 3.51 8.60 -10.80
C ALA A 561 4.49 9.61 -10.18
N HIS A 562 5.54 9.18 -9.47
CA HIS A 562 6.34 10.09 -8.64
C HIS A 562 7.01 11.25 -9.38
N THR A 563 7.36 11.08 -10.67
CA THR A 563 7.99 12.16 -11.44
C THR A 563 7.01 13.25 -11.86
N MET A 564 5.69 13.01 -11.81
CA MET A 564 4.69 14.00 -12.23
C MET A 564 4.78 15.27 -11.38
N GLY A 565 4.81 15.11 -10.06
CA GLY A 565 4.94 16.23 -9.12
C GLY A 565 6.32 16.89 -9.21
N GLN A 566 7.38 16.10 -9.42
CA GLN A 566 8.74 16.61 -9.55
C GLN A 566 8.92 17.48 -10.81
N LEU A 567 8.40 17.03 -11.95
CA LEU A 567 8.43 17.80 -13.20
C LEU A 567 7.56 19.05 -13.16
N TYR A 568 6.38 18.98 -12.54
CA TYR A 568 5.52 20.15 -12.32
C TYR A 568 6.26 21.22 -11.50
N ASP A 569 6.86 20.81 -10.39
CA ASP A 569 7.61 21.66 -9.48
C ASP A 569 8.81 22.34 -10.16
N GLN A 570 9.52 21.61 -11.02
CA GLN A 570 10.60 22.17 -11.85
C GLN A 570 10.09 23.21 -12.86
N GLY A 571 9.06 22.87 -13.63
CA GLY A 571 8.53 23.76 -14.67
C GLY A 571 7.94 25.06 -14.10
N ALA A 572 7.30 24.97 -12.94
CA ALA A 572 6.64 26.09 -12.26
C ALA A 572 7.59 26.96 -11.40
N LEU A 573 8.88 26.67 -11.39
CA LEU A 573 9.85 27.32 -10.52
C LEU A 573 10.03 28.81 -10.88
N ARG A 574 9.70 29.71 -9.94
CA ARG A 574 9.79 31.17 -10.11
C ARG A 574 11.02 31.82 -9.46
N MET A 575 11.67 31.13 -8.52
CA MET A 575 12.85 31.61 -7.81
C MET A 575 13.85 30.47 -7.55
N PRO A 576 15.17 30.72 -7.59
CA PRO A 576 16.17 29.72 -7.25
C PRO A 576 16.00 29.24 -5.81
N ARG A 577 16.23 27.95 -5.57
CA ARG A 577 16.04 27.35 -4.24
C ARG A 577 17.35 27.22 -3.48
N PHE A 578 17.24 27.30 -2.17
CA PHE A 578 18.33 26.93 -1.29
C PHE A 578 18.37 25.42 -1.11
N LEU A 579 19.53 24.81 -1.34
CA LEU A 579 19.78 23.39 -1.18
C LEU A 579 20.17 23.09 0.28
N SER A 580 19.35 22.31 0.97
CA SER A 580 19.66 21.80 2.31
C SER A 580 19.03 20.43 2.52
N GLY A 581 19.60 19.61 3.41
CA GLY A 581 19.05 18.30 3.75
C GLY A 581 17.60 18.37 4.27
N TYR A 582 17.25 19.42 5.01
CA TYR A 582 15.90 19.68 5.50
C TYR A 582 14.90 19.89 4.34
N ILE A 583 15.24 20.77 3.40
CA ILE A 583 14.38 21.06 2.24
C ILE A 583 14.22 19.80 1.37
N MET A 584 15.30 19.05 1.17
CA MET A 584 15.26 17.79 0.44
C MET A 584 14.32 16.77 1.08
N LEU A 585 14.37 16.61 2.40
CA LEU A 585 13.49 15.71 3.13
C LEU A 585 12.03 16.16 3.04
N TRP A 586 11.76 17.46 3.17
CA TRP A 586 10.40 18.01 3.05
C TRP A 586 9.78 17.71 1.68
N PHE A 587 10.51 17.97 0.60
CA PHE A 587 10.05 17.63 -0.75
C PHE A 587 9.93 16.13 -0.99
N ALA A 588 10.85 15.32 -0.46
CA ALA A 588 10.77 13.87 -0.59
C ALA A 588 9.50 13.31 0.09
N VAL A 589 9.13 13.80 1.27
CA VAL A 589 7.88 13.39 1.95
C VAL A 589 6.65 13.79 1.14
N ALA A 590 6.65 15.00 0.56
CA ALA A 590 5.57 15.46 -0.32
C ALA A 590 5.45 14.56 -1.57
N ASP A 591 6.56 14.24 -2.22
CA ASP A 591 6.61 13.36 -3.40
C ASP A 591 6.13 11.95 -3.08
N ILE A 592 6.57 11.38 -1.96
CA ILE A 592 6.15 10.05 -1.52
C ILE A 592 4.64 10.05 -1.29
N THR A 593 4.13 11.03 -0.55
CA THR A 593 2.69 11.13 -0.25
C THR A 593 1.87 11.28 -1.53
N PHE A 594 2.31 12.16 -2.44
CA PHE A 594 1.69 12.35 -3.74
C PHE A 594 1.71 11.07 -4.59
N ALA A 595 2.87 10.43 -4.74
CA ALA A 595 3.04 9.23 -5.56
C ALA A 595 2.20 8.05 -5.07
N PHE A 596 2.15 7.80 -3.76
CA PHE A 596 1.34 6.72 -3.19
C PHE A 596 -0.16 7.02 -3.24
N THR A 597 -0.55 8.31 -3.17
CA THR A 597 -1.95 8.72 -3.36
C THR A 597 -2.40 8.46 -4.80
N ILE A 598 -1.64 8.92 -5.79
CA ILE A 598 -1.93 8.64 -7.21
C ILE A 598 -1.90 7.13 -7.48
N SER A 599 -0.97 6.39 -6.88
CA SER A 599 -0.92 4.94 -6.99
C SER A 599 -2.19 4.25 -6.49
N LEU A 600 -2.76 4.73 -5.38
CA LEU A 600 -4.02 4.20 -4.87
C LEU A 600 -5.17 4.44 -5.85
N PHE A 601 -5.26 5.63 -6.46
CA PHE A 601 -6.25 5.92 -7.50
C PHE A 601 -6.06 5.04 -8.74
N LEU A 602 -4.82 4.89 -9.22
CA LEU A 602 -4.51 4.00 -10.34
C LEU A 602 -4.87 2.53 -10.02
N LEU A 603 -4.65 2.10 -8.78
CA LEU A 603 -5.03 0.76 -8.34
C LEU A 603 -6.55 0.57 -8.40
N LEU A 604 -7.32 1.51 -7.84
CA LEU A 604 -8.78 1.38 -7.73
C LEU A 604 -9.48 1.54 -9.08
N LEU A 605 -9.04 2.47 -9.92
CA LEU A 605 -9.67 2.77 -11.21
C LEU A 605 -9.29 1.76 -12.29
N ILE A 606 -8.06 1.23 -12.25
CA ILE A 606 -7.49 0.48 -13.38
C ILE A 606 -6.94 -0.86 -12.92
N GLU A 607 -5.91 -0.87 -12.07
CA GLU A 607 -5.13 -2.09 -11.88
C GLU A 607 -5.95 -3.23 -11.23
N ALA A 608 -6.73 -2.95 -10.19
CA ALA A 608 -7.55 -3.95 -9.51
C ALA A 608 -8.72 -4.45 -10.37
N PRO A 609 -9.50 -3.60 -11.06
CA PRO A 609 -10.53 -4.04 -12.00
C PRO A 609 -9.99 -4.92 -13.13
N PHE A 610 -8.88 -4.52 -13.77
CA PHE A 610 -8.29 -5.30 -14.86
C PHE A 610 -7.73 -6.64 -14.37
N ARG A 611 -7.12 -6.70 -13.18
CA ARG A 611 -6.72 -7.98 -12.53
C ARG A 611 -7.92 -8.86 -12.20
N ALA A 612 -9.05 -8.28 -11.83
CA ALA A 612 -10.27 -9.04 -11.53
C ALA A 612 -10.92 -9.59 -12.82
N LEU A 613 -10.96 -8.78 -13.87
CA LEU A 613 -11.41 -9.17 -15.21
C LEU A 613 -10.53 -10.28 -15.80
N GLU A 614 -9.20 -10.19 -15.65
CA GLU A 614 -8.26 -11.25 -16.05
C GLU A 614 -8.66 -12.61 -15.44
N LYS A 615 -8.91 -12.65 -14.11
CA LYS A 615 -9.34 -13.88 -13.42
C LYS A 615 -10.71 -14.37 -13.90
N PHE A 616 -11.59 -13.48 -14.33
CA PHE A 616 -12.90 -13.85 -14.87
C PHE A 616 -12.81 -14.42 -16.29
N VAL A 617 -11.98 -13.82 -17.16
CA VAL A 617 -11.82 -14.24 -18.57
C VAL A 617 -10.98 -15.51 -18.68
N PHE A 618 -9.93 -15.64 -17.86
CA PHE A 618 -8.93 -16.69 -17.99
C PHE A 618 -8.89 -17.68 -16.84
N GLY A 619 -9.57 -17.40 -15.72
CA GLY A 619 -9.64 -18.32 -14.59
C GLY A 619 -10.53 -19.51 -14.92
N LYS A 620 -9.94 -20.72 -14.99
CA LYS A 620 -10.72 -21.94 -14.80
C LYS A 620 -11.28 -21.89 -13.38
N THR A 621 -12.60 -21.91 -13.26
CA THR A 621 -13.33 -21.96 -12.00
C THR A 621 -12.83 -23.16 -11.19
N LYS A 622 -11.86 -22.95 -10.28
CA LYS A 622 -11.59 -23.93 -9.25
C LYS A 622 -12.75 -23.85 -8.27
N ARG A 623 -13.76 -24.70 -8.51
CA ARG A 623 -14.73 -25.08 -7.49
C ARG A 623 -13.96 -25.72 -6.33
N ASN A 624 -14.34 -25.28 -5.12
CA ASN A 624 -14.08 -25.89 -3.82
C ASN A 624 -12.64 -25.75 -3.28
N VAL A 625 -12.33 -24.54 -2.81
CA VAL A 625 -11.79 -24.43 -1.45
C VAL A 625 -12.99 -24.01 -0.60
N VAL A 626 -13.49 -24.93 0.23
CA VAL A 626 -14.51 -24.59 1.23
C VAL A 626 -13.93 -23.45 2.06
N ASN A 627 -14.57 -22.29 1.97
CA ASN A 627 -14.23 -21.13 2.78
C ASN A 627 -14.54 -21.54 4.23
N MET A 628 -13.51 -21.71 5.06
CA MET A 628 -13.65 -22.06 6.48
C MET A 628 -14.42 -20.99 7.28
N ARG A 629 -14.78 -19.87 6.64
CA ARG A 629 -15.58 -18.76 7.18
C ARG A 629 -17.10 -18.99 7.19
N LEU A 630 -17.59 -20.05 6.55
CA LEU A 630 -19.02 -20.31 6.37
C LEU A 630 -19.60 -21.39 7.31
N LEU A 631 -18.84 -21.85 8.31
CA LEU A 631 -19.27 -22.90 9.25
C LEU A 631 -19.30 -22.36 10.69
N ILE A 632 -20.26 -21.49 11.03
CA ILE A 632 -20.56 -21.17 12.43
C ILE A 632 -22.06 -20.83 12.56
N PHE A 633 -22.92 -21.81 12.30
CA PHE A 633 -24.15 -21.99 13.07
C PHE A 633 -23.85 -23.05 14.15
N GLN A 634 -24.31 -22.84 15.36
CA GLN A 634 -24.00 -23.66 16.54
C GLN A 634 -24.52 -25.10 16.36
N PRO A 635 -25.73 -25.33 15.81
CA PRO A 635 -26.16 -26.65 15.40
C PRO A 635 -25.24 -27.30 14.35
N GLU A 636 -24.79 -26.54 13.34
CA GLU A 636 -23.84 -27.04 12.34
C GLU A 636 -22.47 -27.38 12.95
N LEU A 637 -22.07 -26.71 14.04
CA LEU A 637 -20.83 -27.00 14.76
C LEU A 637 -20.93 -28.34 15.52
N ILE A 638 -22.05 -28.59 16.18
CA ILE A 638 -22.33 -29.86 16.88
C ILE A 638 -22.36 -31.01 15.87
N GLU A 639 -23.08 -30.84 14.75
CA GLU A 639 -23.13 -31.83 13.67
C GLU A 639 -21.77 -32.08 13.02
N LYS A 640 -20.97 -31.04 12.80
CA LYS A 640 -19.62 -31.14 12.24
C LYS A 640 -18.72 -32.05 13.08
N TYR A 641 -18.89 -32.05 14.39
CA TYR A 641 -18.12 -32.91 15.30
C TYR A 641 -18.73 -34.30 15.47
N GLY A 642 -19.82 -34.62 14.76
CA GLY A 642 -20.44 -35.94 14.75
C GLY A 642 -21.39 -36.20 15.92
N TYR A 643 -21.81 -35.15 16.63
CA TYR A 643 -22.82 -35.25 17.69
C TYR A 643 -24.21 -34.97 17.10
N PRO A 644 -25.26 -35.70 17.53
CA PRO A 644 -26.63 -35.36 17.18
C PRO A 644 -27.01 -34.01 17.82
N VAL A 645 -27.71 -33.17 17.06
CA VAL A 645 -28.30 -31.92 17.57
C VAL A 645 -29.80 -31.90 17.32
N GLU A 646 -30.54 -31.41 18.31
CA GLU A 646 -31.96 -31.09 18.17
C GLU A 646 -32.15 -29.60 18.52
N ILE A 647 -33.04 -28.93 17.77
CA ILE A 647 -33.41 -27.53 17.99
C ILE A 647 -34.87 -27.51 18.46
N HIS A 648 -35.11 -26.83 19.58
CA HIS A 648 -36.43 -26.74 20.20
C HIS A 648 -36.82 -25.29 20.36
N THR A 649 -38.10 -24.98 20.13
CA THR A 649 -38.66 -23.65 20.39
C THR A 649 -39.64 -23.73 21.56
N VAL A 650 -39.57 -22.73 22.44
CA VAL A 650 -40.35 -22.65 23.68
C VAL A 650 -40.99 -21.27 23.78
N ASP A 651 -42.29 -21.25 24.02
CA ASP A 651 -43.03 -20.02 24.27
C ASP A 651 -43.05 -19.70 25.76
N THR A 652 -42.72 -18.47 26.13
CA THR A 652 -42.85 -17.97 27.50
C THR A 652 -44.27 -17.46 27.77
N ASP A 653 -44.69 -17.44 29.04
CA ASP A 653 -46.01 -16.95 29.44
C ASP A 653 -46.29 -15.50 29.01
N ASP A 654 -45.23 -14.70 28.92
CA ASP A 654 -45.29 -13.29 28.50
C ASP A 654 -45.09 -13.09 27.00
N GLY A 655 -44.96 -14.17 26.22
CA GLY A 655 -45.08 -14.16 24.76
C GLY A 655 -43.78 -14.17 23.97
N TYR A 656 -42.61 -14.33 24.60
CA TYR A 656 -41.32 -14.53 23.92
C TYR A 656 -41.20 -15.96 23.39
N ILE A 657 -40.48 -16.11 22.27
CA ILE A 657 -40.16 -17.40 21.65
C ILE A 657 -38.65 -17.63 21.79
N LEU A 658 -38.28 -18.62 22.60
CA LEU A 658 -36.90 -18.99 22.90
C LEU A 658 -36.49 -20.21 22.09
N GLU A 659 -35.25 -20.26 21.61
CA GLU A 659 -34.70 -21.43 20.92
C GLU A 659 -33.63 -22.12 21.77
N MET A 660 -33.85 -23.39 22.13
CA MET A 660 -32.89 -24.22 22.85
C MET A 660 -32.18 -25.21 21.93
N HIS A 661 -30.91 -25.49 22.24
CA HIS A 661 -30.11 -26.52 21.55
C HIS A 661 -29.94 -27.74 22.46
N ARG A 662 -30.09 -28.94 21.90
CA ARG A 662 -29.98 -30.20 22.65
C ARG A 662 -28.99 -31.15 22.00
N ILE A 663 -28.14 -31.77 22.82
CA ILE A 663 -27.25 -32.89 22.46
C ILE A 663 -27.73 -34.14 23.21
N PRO A 664 -28.61 -34.97 22.59
CA PRO A 664 -29.29 -36.05 23.30
C PRO A 664 -28.41 -37.27 23.63
N TYR A 665 -27.33 -37.46 22.87
CA TYR A 665 -26.38 -38.56 23.05
C TYR A 665 -25.09 -38.25 22.27
N SER A 666 -24.09 -39.11 22.38
CA SER A 666 -22.85 -38.99 21.61
C SER A 666 -22.42 -40.34 21.01
N PRO A 667 -21.38 -40.36 20.16
CA PRO A 667 -20.77 -41.62 19.71
C PRO A 667 -20.21 -42.47 20.86
N GLU A 668 -19.73 -41.84 21.94
CA GLU A 668 -19.18 -42.53 23.13
C GLU A 668 -20.27 -42.99 24.10
N SER A 669 -21.38 -42.26 24.17
CA SER A 669 -22.57 -42.65 24.94
C SER A 669 -23.80 -42.70 24.03
N PRO A 670 -24.09 -43.86 23.40
CA PRO A 670 -25.20 -44.03 22.47
C PRO A 670 -26.57 -43.68 23.06
N LYS A 671 -27.58 -43.56 22.19
CA LYS A 671 -28.96 -43.27 22.57
C LYS A 671 -29.46 -44.31 23.58
N ALA A 672 -29.97 -43.84 24.72
CA ALA A 672 -30.57 -44.66 25.76
C ALA A 672 -31.78 -43.92 26.35
N ASP A 673 -32.77 -44.66 26.81
CA ASP A 673 -33.94 -44.09 27.48
C ASP A 673 -33.58 -43.66 28.91
N ASN A 674 -34.23 -42.60 29.42
CA ASN A 674 -34.06 -42.06 30.77
C ASN A 674 -32.65 -41.57 31.14
N LYS A 675 -31.89 -41.02 30.18
CA LYS A 675 -30.63 -40.32 30.51
C LYS A 675 -30.89 -39.14 31.46
N PRO A 676 -30.05 -38.93 32.49
CA PRO A 676 -30.16 -37.78 33.37
C PRO A 676 -29.94 -36.49 32.57
N VAL A 677 -30.80 -35.49 32.81
CA VAL A 677 -30.81 -34.24 32.05
C VAL A 677 -29.91 -33.21 32.71
N VAL A 678 -29.08 -32.54 31.91
CA VAL A 678 -28.31 -31.37 32.33
C VAL A 678 -28.71 -30.17 31.48
N PHE A 679 -29.10 -29.09 32.14
CA PHE A 679 -29.45 -27.82 31.53
C PHE A 679 -28.33 -26.80 31.75
N LEU A 680 -27.82 -26.23 30.66
CA LEU A 680 -26.69 -25.29 30.64
C LEU A 680 -27.19 -23.88 30.27
N GLN A 681 -27.01 -22.91 31.16
CA GLN A 681 -27.42 -21.51 30.96
C GLN A 681 -26.22 -20.56 30.90
N HIS A 682 -26.12 -19.82 29.79
CA HIS A 682 -25.03 -18.88 29.51
C HIS A 682 -25.06 -17.61 30.39
N GLY A 683 -24.00 -16.80 30.28
CA GLY A 683 -23.84 -15.53 31.01
C GLY A 683 -24.33 -14.28 30.27
N LEU A 684 -24.02 -13.11 30.84
CA LEU A 684 -24.30 -11.80 30.25
C LEU A 684 -23.55 -11.64 28.91
N PHE A 685 -24.20 -11.08 27.88
CA PHE A 685 -23.63 -11.00 26.52
C PHE A 685 -23.14 -12.37 26.02
N SER A 686 -23.98 -13.40 26.10
CA SER A 686 -23.60 -14.72 25.59
C SER A 686 -24.75 -15.49 24.93
N SER A 687 -24.47 -16.71 24.47
CA SER A 687 -25.41 -17.64 23.87
C SER A 687 -25.06 -19.10 24.22
N SER A 688 -25.83 -20.06 23.67
CA SER A 688 -25.52 -21.49 23.71
C SER A 688 -24.10 -21.88 23.24
N ALA A 689 -23.37 -20.98 22.57
CA ALA A 689 -22.01 -21.19 22.06
C ALA A 689 -20.98 -21.47 23.15
N ASP A 690 -21.10 -20.83 24.32
CA ASP A 690 -20.14 -20.93 25.43
C ASP A 690 -19.80 -22.38 25.80
N TRP A 691 -20.81 -23.25 25.69
CA TRP A 691 -20.73 -24.62 26.13
C TRP A 691 -20.15 -25.59 25.09
N ILE A 692 -19.93 -25.13 23.84
CA ILE A 692 -19.57 -25.97 22.69
C ILE A 692 -18.45 -25.40 21.80
N ILE A 693 -18.04 -24.14 21.97
CA ILE A 693 -17.16 -23.45 21.02
C ILE A 693 -15.73 -24.04 20.94
N LEU A 694 -15.26 -24.68 22.00
CA LEU A 694 -13.91 -25.28 22.07
C LEU A 694 -13.83 -26.66 21.41
N GLY A 695 -14.97 -27.22 20.98
CA GLY A 695 -15.07 -28.57 20.41
C GLY A 695 -15.03 -29.71 21.45
N PRO A 696 -15.09 -30.97 20.97
CA PRO A 696 -15.09 -32.18 21.79
C PRO A 696 -13.82 -32.36 22.64
N GLY A 697 -13.95 -33.03 23.79
CA GLY A 697 -12.84 -33.28 24.72
C GLY A 697 -12.41 -32.07 25.57
N ILE A 698 -13.01 -30.89 25.35
CA ILE A 698 -12.73 -29.66 26.10
C ILE A 698 -14.03 -28.97 26.51
N SER A 699 -15.00 -28.78 25.60
CA SER A 699 -16.22 -28.04 25.93
C SER A 699 -17.18 -28.88 26.78
N LEU A 700 -17.76 -28.26 27.80
CA LEU A 700 -18.59 -28.95 28.79
C LEU A 700 -19.81 -29.64 28.15
N GLY A 701 -20.42 -29.05 27.12
CA GLY A 701 -21.57 -29.64 26.43
C GLY A 701 -21.25 -31.01 25.82
N TYR A 702 -20.09 -31.15 25.16
CA TYR A 702 -19.64 -32.43 24.61
C TYR A 702 -19.21 -33.40 25.70
N LEU A 703 -18.45 -32.93 26.71
CA LEU A 703 -17.99 -33.77 27.81
C LEU A 703 -19.14 -34.42 28.58
N LEU A 704 -20.24 -33.69 28.79
CA LEU A 704 -21.44 -34.21 29.43
C LEU A 704 -22.19 -35.20 28.54
N ALA A 705 -22.31 -34.92 27.24
CA ALA A 705 -22.93 -35.86 26.30
C ALA A 705 -22.14 -37.18 26.25
N ASP A 706 -20.80 -37.11 26.24
CA ASP A 706 -19.90 -38.27 26.27
C ASP A 706 -19.95 -39.02 27.61
N ALA A 707 -20.14 -38.30 28.72
CA ALA A 707 -20.35 -38.89 30.05
C ALA A 707 -21.75 -39.53 30.23
N GLY A 708 -22.64 -39.41 29.23
CA GLY A 708 -23.94 -40.07 29.19
C GLY A 708 -25.12 -39.28 29.72
N TYR A 709 -25.01 -37.96 29.77
CA TYR A 709 -26.13 -37.06 30.06
C TYR A 709 -26.89 -36.68 28.78
N ASP A 710 -28.16 -36.30 28.96
CA ASP A 710 -28.95 -35.59 27.94
C ASP A 710 -28.75 -34.09 28.15
N VAL A 711 -28.03 -33.43 27.25
CA VAL A 711 -27.56 -32.05 27.44
C VAL A 711 -28.48 -31.08 26.72
N TRP A 712 -29.07 -30.16 27.48
CA TRP A 712 -29.89 -29.06 27.00
C TRP A 712 -29.17 -27.74 27.25
N ILE A 713 -29.22 -26.84 26.27
CA ILE A 713 -28.50 -25.57 26.29
C ILE A 713 -29.52 -24.46 26.02
N GLY A 714 -29.78 -23.65 27.04
CA GLY A 714 -30.76 -22.56 27.00
C GLY A 714 -30.24 -21.32 26.30
N ASN A 715 -31.17 -20.49 25.81
CA ASN A 715 -30.86 -19.19 25.23
C ASN A 715 -31.85 -18.15 25.77
N ALA A 716 -31.34 -17.18 26.53
CA ALA A 716 -32.15 -16.14 27.13
C ALA A 716 -32.77 -15.20 26.08
N ARG A 717 -33.96 -14.66 26.39
CA ARG A 717 -34.67 -13.69 25.55
C ARG A 717 -33.74 -12.54 25.11
N GLY A 718 -33.80 -12.22 23.83
CA GLY A 718 -33.05 -11.12 23.21
C GLY A 718 -31.66 -11.46 22.67
N ASN A 719 -31.10 -12.62 23.03
CA ASN A 719 -29.85 -13.10 22.41
C ASN A 719 -30.07 -13.53 20.94
N THR A 720 -29.03 -13.95 20.21
CA THR A 720 -29.10 -14.35 18.78
C THR A 720 -30.30 -15.24 18.41
N TYR A 721 -30.65 -16.20 19.26
CA TYR A 721 -31.61 -17.27 18.94
C TYR A 721 -33.02 -17.01 19.47
N SER A 722 -33.18 -16.10 20.44
CA SER A 722 -34.42 -15.92 21.21
C SER A 722 -35.00 -14.50 21.08
N LYS A 723 -35.11 -13.96 19.85
CA LYS A 723 -35.53 -12.56 19.57
C LYS A 723 -37.01 -12.37 19.27
N ASN A 724 -37.76 -13.44 19.07
CA ASN A 724 -39.13 -13.40 18.54
C ASN A 724 -40.16 -13.28 19.67
N HIS A 725 -41.33 -12.69 19.38
CA HIS A 725 -42.43 -12.51 20.33
C HIS A 725 -43.80 -12.53 19.61
N HIS A 726 -44.83 -13.10 20.22
CA HIS A 726 -46.17 -13.27 19.61
C HIS A 726 -46.93 -11.96 19.36
N ASP A 727 -47.08 -11.10 20.38
CA ASP A 727 -47.92 -9.89 20.30
C ASP A 727 -47.18 -8.59 19.91
N LEU A 728 -45.85 -8.56 20.03
CA LEU A 728 -45.02 -7.43 19.65
C LEU A 728 -44.73 -7.46 18.15
N ILE A 729 -45.68 -6.98 17.34
CA ILE A 729 -45.43 -6.70 15.92
C ILE A 729 -44.48 -5.50 15.83
N LEU A 730 -43.17 -5.77 15.72
CA LEU A 730 -42.07 -4.79 15.64
C LEU A 730 -42.04 -3.95 14.34
N TRP A 731 -43.14 -3.92 13.59
CA TRP A 731 -43.19 -3.51 12.19
C TRP A 731 -44.16 -2.34 11.94
N ASN A 732 -43.92 -1.14 12.50
CA ASN A 732 -44.33 0.16 11.90
C ASN A 732 -44.20 1.44 12.78
N GLU A 733 -43.73 1.39 14.02
CA GLU A 733 -43.66 2.60 14.87
C GLU A 733 -42.41 3.47 14.62
N PRO A 734 -42.47 4.82 14.82
CA PRO A 734 -41.32 5.70 14.75
C PRO A 734 -40.19 5.21 15.67
N TYR A 735 -38.96 5.21 15.16
CA TYR A 735 -37.75 4.66 15.83
C TYR A 735 -37.56 5.14 17.28
N PHE A 736 -37.98 6.35 17.62
CA PHE A 736 -37.90 6.89 18.99
C PHE A 736 -38.88 6.22 19.97
N ILE A 737 -40.09 5.85 19.52
CA ILE A 737 -41.10 5.12 20.32
C ILE A 737 -40.71 3.63 20.43
N PHE A 738 -40.09 3.07 19.39
CA PHE A 738 -39.52 1.72 19.37
C PHE A 738 -38.42 1.55 20.43
N VAL A 739 -37.47 2.49 20.52
CA VAL A 739 -36.37 2.45 21.50
C VAL A 739 -36.87 2.61 22.95
N ILE A 740 -37.87 3.47 23.19
CA ILE A 740 -38.49 3.60 24.52
C ILE A 740 -39.19 2.30 24.94
N LYS A 741 -39.87 1.61 24.03
CA LYS A 741 -40.52 0.32 24.34
C LYS A 741 -39.51 -0.81 24.60
N VAL A 742 -38.43 -0.94 23.84
CA VAL A 742 -37.45 -2.03 24.05
C VAL A 742 -36.66 -1.85 25.37
N ILE A 743 -36.31 -0.62 25.75
CA ILE A 743 -35.57 -0.33 27.00
C ILE A 743 -36.43 -0.57 28.26
N LEU A 744 -37.75 -0.68 28.12
CA LEU A 744 -38.69 -0.74 29.24
C LEU A 744 -39.18 -2.14 29.63
N TYR A 745 -38.94 -3.22 28.87
CA TYR A 745 -39.74 -4.44 29.03
C TYR A 745 -39.10 -5.65 29.73
N PHE A 746 -37.78 -5.83 29.77
CA PHE A 746 -37.20 -6.98 30.47
C PHE A 746 -35.74 -6.78 30.94
N SER A 747 -35.34 -7.58 31.91
CA SER A 747 -34.04 -7.68 32.56
C SER A 747 -33.74 -9.14 32.89
N TRP A 748 -32.64 -9.40 33.60
CA TRP A 748 -32.35 -10.71 34.18
C TRP A 748 -33.47 -11.20 35.14
N HIS A 749 -34.32 -10.30 35.65
CA HIS A 749 -35.49 -10.67 36.44
C HIS A 749 -36.50 -11.48 35.62
N GLU A 750 -36.97 -10.93 34.49
CA GLU A 750 -37.91 -11.62 33.60
C GLU A 750 -37.32 -12.91 33.02
N MET A 751 -36.01 -12.94 32.74
CA MET A 751 -35.32 -14.17 32.33
C MET A 751 -35.42 -15.26 33.42
N GLY A 752 -35.33 -14.91 34.70
CA GLY A 752 -35.51 -15.85 35.81
C GLY A 752 -36.97 -16.26 36.04
N VAL A 753 -37.92 -15.34 35.84
CA VAL A 753 -39.35 -15.54 36.16
C VAL A 753 -40.15 -16.18 35.01
N TYR A 754 -39.74 -16.00 33.76
CA TYR A 754 -40.46 -16.46 32.57
C TYR A 754 -39.64 -17.40 31.69
N ASP A 755 -38.38 -17.08 31.35
CA ASP A 755 -37.58 -17.94 30.46
C ASP A 755 -37.28 -19.28 31.11
N LEU A 756 -36.62 -19.26 32.28
CA LEU A 756 -36.20 -20.49 32.94
C LEU A 756 -37.36 -21.44 33.26
N PRO A 757 -38.51 -21.00 33.80
CA PRO A 757 -39.68 -21.86 33.98
C PRO A 757 -40.15 -22.54 32.72
N ALA A 758 -40.26 -21.79 31.61
CA ALA A 758 -40.73 -22.30 30.34
C ALA A 758 -39.74 -23.33 29.75
N GLU A 759 -38.45 -23.00 29.77
CA GLU A 759 -37.39 -23.90 29.32
C GLU A 759 -37.33 -25.19 30.17
N ILE A 760 -37.33 -25.08 31.50
CA ILE A 760 -37.28 -26.24 32.41
C ILE A 760 -38.50 -27.13 32.25
N ASP A 761 -39.70 -26.56 32.19
CA ASP A 761 -40.94 -27.35 32.07
C ASP A 761 -41.02 -28.05 30.72
N TYR A 762 -40.62 -27.37 29.65
CA TYR A 762 -40.51 -27.98 28.33
C TYR A 762 -39.53 -29.16 28.34
N VAL A 763 -38.36 -29.00 28.97
CA VAL A 763 -37.34 -30.05 29.06
C VAL A 763 -37.86 -31.27 29.84
N LEU A 764 -38.51 -31.06 30.99
CA LEU A 764 -39.03 -32.15 31.81
C LEU A 764 -40.19 -32.88 31.12
N ASP A 765 -41.12 -32.15 30.48
CA ASP A 765 -42.20 -32.74 29.68
C ASP A 765 -41.64 -33.55 28.50
N LYS A 766 -40.66 -33.00 27.79
CA LYS A 766 -40.08 -33.64 26.61
C LYS A 766 -39.28 -34.90 26.93
N THR A 767 -38.62 -34.93 28.09
CA THR A 767 -37.73 -36.02 28.50
C THR A 767 -38.43 -37.04 29.40
N GLY A 768 -39.55 -36.67 30.02
CA GLY A 768 -40.25 -37.48 31.02
C GLY A 768 -39.52 -37.59 32.37
N GLN A 769 -38.46 -36.81 32.59
CA GLN A 769 -37.73 -36.76 33.85
C GLN A 769 -38.51 -35.93 34.90
N SER A 770 -38.36 -36.29 36.17
CA SER A 770 -38.97 -35.54 37.28
C SER A 770 -38.14 -34.33 37.71
N ASP A 771 -36.83 -34.37 37.47
CA ASP A 771 -35.87 -33.34 37.86
C ASP A 771 -34.69 -33.27 36.87
N LEU A 772 -33.94 -32.16 36.88
CA LEU A 772 -32.74 -31.96 36.07
C LEU A 772 -31.59 -31.34 36.87
N PHE A 773 -30.36 -31.47 36.35
CA PHE A 773 -29.20 -30.72 36.85
C PHE A 773 -29.13 -29.37 36.14
N TYR A 774 -28.98 -28.28 36.89
CA TYR A 774 -28.80 -26.95 36.31
C TYR A 774 -27.36 -26.50 36.48
N VAL A 775 -26.75 -26.00 35.39
CA VAL A 775 -25.43 -25.35 35.40
C VAL A 775 -25.59 -23.94 34.84
N GLY A 776 -25.32 -22.94 35.67
CA GLY A 776 -25.34 -21.54 35.27
C GLY A 776 -23.95 -20.93 35.28
N HIS A 777 -23.65 -20.08 34.30
CA HIS A 777 -22.45 -19.24 34.29
C HIS A 777 -22.84 -17.75 34.43
N SER A 778 -22.18 -17.00 35.33
CA SER A 778 -22.36 -15.54 35.43
C SER A 778 -23.85 -15.16 35.59
N MET A 779 -24.44 -14.36 34.69
CA MET A 779 -25.87 -14.01 34.70
C MET A 779 -26.80 -15.24 34.72
N GLY A 780 -26.41 -16.37 34.12
CA GLY A 780 -27.19 -17.62 34.18
C GLY A 780 -27.31 -18.18 35.60
N THR A 781 -26.42 -17.79 36.54
CA THR A 781 -26.58 -18.07 37.97
C THR A 781 -27.59 -17.11 38.63
N THR A 782 -27.56 -15.84 38.25
CA THR A 782 -28.49 -14.81 38.72
C THR A 782 -29.93 -15.15 38.31
N MET A 783 -30.14 -15.56 37.06
CA MET A 783 -31.45 -16.02 36.57
C MET A 783 -32.01 -17.14 37.45
N PHE A 784 -31.16 -18.10 37.85
CA PHE A 784 -31.55 -19.19 38.73
C PHE A 784 -31.86 -18.70 40.16
N TYR A 785 -31.10 -17.77 40.70
CA TYR A 785 -31.39 -17.19 42.02
C TYR A 785 -32.71 -16.44 42.04
N VAL A 786 -33.03 -15.70 40.97
CA VAL A 786 -34.36 -15.08 40.78
C VAL A 786 -35.46 -16.14 40.69
N LEU A 787 -35.26 -17.19 39.90
CA LEU A 787 -36.23 -18.28 39.79
C LEU A 787 -36.56 -18.86 41.17
N GLN A 788 -35.54 -19.13 42.00
CA GLN A 788 -35.73 -19.72 43.32
C GLN A 788 -36.30 -18.74 44.35
N SER A 789 -36.09 -17.42 44.19
CA SER A 789 -36.69 -16.41 45.06
C SER A 789 -38.15 -16.16 44.72
N GLU A 790 -38.49 -16.06 43.43
CA GLU A 790 -39.83 -15.70 42.95
C GLU A 790 -40.75 -16.91 42.78
N LYS A 791 -40.19 -18.08 42.43
CA LYS A 791 -40.93 -19.33 42.15
C LYS A 791 -40.27 -20.53 42.87
N PRO A 792 -40.24 -20.55 44.21
CA PRO A 792 -39.54 -21.58 45.00
C PRO A 792 -40.06 -23.01 44.76
N GLN A 793 -41.26 -23.18 44.21
CA GLN A 793 -41.78 -24.48 43.79
C GLN A 793 -40.91 -25.18 42.74
N TYR A 794 -40.09 -24.46 41.98
CA TYR A 794 -39.15 -25.06 41.03
C TYR A 794 -37.97 -25.75 41.72
N SER A 795 -37.73 -25.53 43.02
CA SER A 795 -36.69 -26.24 43.76
C SER A 795 -36.88 -27.77 43.72
N SER A 796 -38.11 -28.28 43.66
CA SER A 796 -38.34 -29.74 43.57
C SER A 796 -38.05 -30.33 42.18
N LYS A 797 -37.88 -29.47 41.15
CA LYS A 797 -37.57 -29.85 39.77
C LYS A 797 -36.06 -29.80 39.47
N ILE A 798 -35.26 -29.34 40.43
CA ILE A 798 -33.81 -29.16 40.27
C ILE A 798 -33.09 -30.08 41.24
N ARG A 799 -32.34 -31.04 40.69
CA ARG A 799 -31.58 -32.00 41.48
C ARG A 799 -30.38 -31.36 42.16
N HIS A 800 -29.59 -30.64 41.37
CA HIS A 800 -28.45 -29.85 41.83
C HIS A 800 -28.27 -28.61 40.97
N MET A 801 -27.90 -27.50 41.61
CA MET A 801 -27.48 -26.26 40.98
C MET A 801 -25.96 -26.14 41.05
N ILE A 802 -25.30 -25.98 39.90
CA ILE A 802 -23.87 -25.73 39.78
C ILE A 802 -23.69 -24.30 39.29
N SER A 803 -23.16 -23.44 40.17
CA SER A 803 -22.95 -22.02 39.86
C SER A 803 -21.49 -21.74 39.51
N LEU A 804 -21.21 -21.43 38.25
CA LEU A 804 -19.88 -21.05 37.75
C LEU A 804 -19.81 -19.52 37.67
N ALA A 805 -18.83 -18.92 38.35
CA ALA A 805 -18.75 -17.47 38.54
C ALA A 805 -20.09 -16.86 39.04
N PRO A 806 -20.58 -17.26 40.25
CA PRO A 806 -21.89 -16.86 40.74
C PRO A 806 -22.00 -15.35 40.96
N ILE A 807 -23.10 -14.75 40.51
CA ILE A 807 -23.40 -13.32 40.69
C ILE A 807 -24.74 -13.16 41.40
N ALA A 808 -24.70 -12.67 42.65
CA ALA A 808 -25.88 -12.31 43.44
C ALA A 808 -25.85 -10.83 43.85
N TYR A 809 -24.71 -10.38 44.39
CA TYR A 809 -24.44 -8.99 44.72
C TYR A 809 -23.10 -8.57 44.08
N MET A 810 -23.00 -7.32 43.64
CA MET A 810 -21.81 -6.79 42.94
C MET A 810 -21.07 -5.67 43.70
N GLU A 811 -21.39 -5.44 44.97
CA GLU A 811 -20.87 -4.33 45.79
C GLU A 811 -19.33 -4.31 45.94
N HIS A 812 -18.66 -5.45 45.75
CA HIS A 812 -17.21 -5.58 45.95
C HIS A 812 -16.46 -5.99 44.66
N VAL A 813 -17.06 -5.82 43.48
CA VAL A 813 -16.40 -6.14 42.21
C VAL A 813 -15.32 -5.10 41.91
N SER A 814 -14.05 -5.54 41.86
CA SER A 814 -12.88 -4.67 41.72
C SER A 814 -12.38 -4.52 40.27
N ASN A 815 -13.28 -4.36 39.30
CA ASN A 815 -12.92 -4.18 37.88
C ASN A 815 -13.24 -2.77 37.38
N LEU A 816 -12.54 -2.33 36.33
CA LEU A 816 -12.59 -0.96 35.80
C LEU A 816 -14.00 -0.50 35.40
N LEU A 817 -14.88 -1.43 35.01
CA LEU A 817 -16.26 -1.13 34.62
C LEU A 817 -17.24 -1.09 35.78
N ALA A 818 -17.03 -1.84 36.87
CA ALA A 818 -17.80 -1.69 38.10
C ALA A 818 -17.52 -0.31 38.74
N ASP A 819 -16.26 0.15 38.71
CA ASP A 819 -15.89 1.51 39.16
C ASP A 819 -16.50 2.60 38.27
N ILE A 820 -16.52 2.41 36.94
CA ILE A 820 -17.17 3.37 36.02
C ILE A 820 -18.69 3.35 36.17
N GLY A 821 -19.32 2.17 36.29
CA GLY A 821 -20.75 2.00 36.46
C GLY A 821 -21.29 2.61 37.77
N ALA A 822 -20.50 2.52 38.86
CA ALA A 822 -20.85 3.13 40.15
C ALA A 822 -20.81 4.68 40.14
N TYR A 823 -20.07 5.29 39.21
CA TYR A 823 -19.90 6.75 39.11
C TYR A 823 -20.89 7.46 38.17
N PHE A 824 -21.69 6.72 37.39
CA PHE A 824 -22.73 7.28 36.52
C PHE A 824 -24.13 7.09 37.13
N PRO A 825 -24.63 8.02 37.94
CA PRO A 825 -26.01 8.00 38.38
C PRO A 825 -26.90 8.38 37.19
N GLY A 826 -27.31 7.38 36.42
CA GLY A 826 -28.24 7.55 35.31
C GLY A 826 -27.91 6.63 34.14
N GLY A 827 -28.52 5.44 34.14
CA GLY A 827 -28.61 4.61 32.94
C GLY A 827 -29.16 5.37 31.72
N GLU A 828 -29.81 6.53 31.92
CA GLU A 828 -30.26 7.43 30.87
C GLU A 828 -29.13 8.07 30.03
N VAL A 829 -27.95 8.37 30.61
CA VAL A 829 -26.87 9.06 29.88
C VAL A 829 -26.12 8.10 28.96
N ILE A 830 -25.87 6.87 29.42
CA ILE A 830 -25.29 5.80 28.58
C ILE A 830 -26.30 5.43 27.48
N ASN A 831 -27.60 5.40 27.80
CA ASN A 831 -28.66 5.19 26.80
C ASN A 831 -28.70 6.29 25.74
N GLU A 832 -28.64 7.56 26.13
CA GLU A 832 -28.68 8.67 25.17
C GLU A 832 -27.42 8.73 24.29
N PHE A 833 -26.26 8.44 24.87
CA PHE A 833 -24.98 8.40 24.15
C PHE A 833 -24.94 7.24 23.15
N ASN A 834 -25.38 6.05 23.55
CA ASN A 834 -25.41 4.88 22.68
C ASN A 834 -26.52 4.97 21.62
N CYS A 835 -27.66 5.60 21.94
CA CYS A 835 -28.76 5.87 21.01
C CYS A 835 -28.38 6.87 19.90
N LYS A 836 -27.41 7.77 20.17
CA LYS A 836 -26.87 8.71 19.17
C LYS A 836 -25.67 8.16 18.39
N THR A 837 -24.83 7.32 19.02
CA THR A 837 -23.53 6.91 18.45
C THR A 837 -23.48 5.47 17.94
N LYS A 838 -24.45 4.62 18.28
CA LYS A 838 -24.50 3.20 17.88
C LYS A 838 -23.24 2.42 18.27
N LEU A 839 -22.60 2.79 19.37
CA LEU A 839 -21.25 2.35 19.73
C LEU A 839 -21.18 0.84 20.01
N PHE A 840 -22.26 0.26 20.55
CA PHE A 840 -22.35 -1.16 20.88
C PHE A 840 -23.28 -1.96 19.94
N GLU A 841 -23.84 -1.34 18.90
CA GLU A 841 -24.53 -2.08 17.83
C GLU A 841 -23.47 -2.76 16.94
N SER A 842 -23.59 -4.08 16.71
CA SER A 842 -22.78 -4.67 15.66
C SER A 842 -23.38 -4.42 14.29
N ASN A 843 -22.65 -3.61 13.54
CA ASN A 843 -22.82 -3.39 12.13
C ASN A 843 -21.53 -3.87 11.46
N ASP A 844 -21.54 -3.96 10.13
CA ASP A 844 -20.37 -4.31 9.33
C ASP A 844 -19.09 -3.57 9.75
N PHE A 845 -19.22 -2.35 10.27
CA PHE A 845 -18.11 -1.52 10.71
C PHE A 845 -17.60 -1.90 12.10
N THR A 846 -18.45 -2.14 13.11
CA THR A 846 -18.00 -2.58 14.43
C THR A 846 -17.52 -4.04 14.45
N THR A 847 -18.14 -4.95 13.68
CA THR A 847 -17.57 -6.30 13.45
C THR A 847 -16.22 -6.19 12.73
N TRP A 848 -16.08 -5.27 11.77
CA TRP A 848 -14.80 -4.99 11.12
C TRP A 848 -13.76 -4.38 12.07
N VAL A 849 -14.16 -3.50 13.00
CA VAL A 849 -13.28 -2.92 14.03
C VAL A 849 -12.81 -4.02 14.99
N MET A 850 -13.69 -4.91 15.44
CA MET A 850 -13.34 -6.04 16.31
C MET A 850 -12.47 -7.09 15.59
N ASP A 851 -12.78 -7.41 14.32
CA ASP A 851 -11.93 -8.26 13.46
C ASP A 851 -10.55 -7.65 13.16
N PHE A 852 -10.49 -6.32 13.07
CA PHE A 852 -9.26 -5.58 12.85
C PHE A 852 -8.43 -5.51 14.15
N ALA A 853 -9.10 -5.34 15.28
CA ALA A 853 -8.50 -5.05 16.56
C ALA A 853 -8.10 -6.32 17.36
N CYS A 854 -8.91 -7.38 17.33
CA CYS A 854 -8.84 -8.53 18.24
C CYS A 854 -8.46 -9.85 17.56
N LYS A 855 -8.20 -9.84 16.25
CA LYS A 855 -7.84 -11.06 15.51
C LYS A 855 -6.42 -11.52 15.84
N GLU A 856 -6.23 -12.85 15.93
CA GLU A 856 -4.94 -13.51 16.15
C GLU A 856 -3.84 -12.95 15.20
N GLY A 857 -2.77 -12.41 15.78
CA GLY A 857 -1.66 -11.79 15.07
C GLY A 857 -1.85 -10.30 14.71
N SER A 858 -2.86 -9.63 15.26
CA SER A 858 -3.05 -8.17 15.14
C SER A 858 -2.17 -7.39 16.13
N ILE A 859 -1.77 -6.16 15.79
CA ILE A 859 -0.92 -5.32 16.67
C ILE A 859 -1.67 -4.87 17.94
N THR A 860 -2.99 -4.79 17.84
CA THR A 860 -3.92 -4.37 18.90
C THR A 860 -4.52 -5.57 19.65
N GLU A 861 -4.09 -6.81 19.37
CA GLU A 861 -4.52 -8.03 20.06
C GLU A 861 -4.37 -7.87 21.58
N GLY A 862 -3.23 -7.33 22.04
CA GLY A 862 -3.02 -7.01 23.46
C GLY A 862 -3.97 -5.97 24.03
N MET A 863 -4.49 -5.05 23.20
CA MET A 863 -5.51 -4.08 23.63
C MET A 863 -6.87 -4.77 23.79
N CYS A 864 -7.26 -5.67 22.88
CA CYS A 864 -8.50 -6.44 23.04
C CYS A 864 -8.46 -7.37 24.23
N MET A 865 -7.31 -8.03 24.45
CA MET A 865 -7.07 -8.82 25.65
C MET A 865 -7.21 -7.98 26.90
N ASN A 866 -6.63 -6.78 26.92
CA ASN A 866 -6.78 -5.88 28.07
C ASN A 866 -8.21 -5.36 28.26
N VAL A 867 -9.01 -5.21 27.18
CA VAL A 867 -10.43 -4.83 27.26
C VAL A 867 -11.28 -5.99 27.80
N MET A 868 -11.07 -7.21 27.31
CA MET A 868 -11.73 -8.41 27.84
C MET A 868 -11.33 -8.63 29.31
N PHE A 869 -10.04 -8.58 29.64
CA PHE A 869 -9.56 -8.70 31.02
C PHE A 869 -10.03 -7.56 31.93
N ALA A 870 -10.31 -6.37 31.39
CA ALA A 870 -10.94 -5.29 32.14
C ALA A 870 -12.43 -5.58 32.44
N LEU A 871 -13.11 -6.38 31.62
CA LEU A 871 -14.50 -6.82 31.79
C LEU A 871 -14.63 -8.01 32.75
N ILE A 872 -13.89 -9.09 32.49
CA ILE A 872 -14.10 -10.41 33.14
C ILE A 872 -12.96 -10.84 34.08
N GLY A 873 -11.88 -10.06 34.18
CA GLY A 873 -10.70 -10.34 35.02
C GLY A 873 -9.49 -10.89 34.24
N TYR A 874 -8.29 -10.60 34.73
CA TYR A 874 -7.01 -10.89 34.04
C TYR A 874 -6.45 -12.28 34.38
N ASP A 875 -6.49 -13.22 33.44
CA ASP A 875 -5.72 -14.48 33.49
C ASP A 875 -5.30 -14.97 32.08
N PRO A 876 -4.21 -14.43 31.51
CA PRO A 876 -3.75 -14.77 30.16
C PRO A 876 -3.13 -16.17 30.03
N VAL A 877 -2.89 -16.88 31.14
CA VAL A 877 -2.27 -18.21 31.11
C VAL A 877 -3.31 -19.29 30.80
N GLN A 878 -4.57 -19.07 31.20
CA GLN A 878 -5.65 -20.04 31.01
C GLN A 878 -6.46 -19.83 29.71
N VAL A 879 -6.24 -18.74 28.98
CA VAL A 879 -6.99 -18.42 27.74
C VAL A 879 -6.27 -18.93 26.49
N ASN A 880 -6.93 -19.79 25.71
CA ASN A 880 -6.44 -20.23 24.41
C ASN A 880 -6.72 -19.18 23.32
N ARG A 881 -5.67 -18.70 22.65
CA ARG A 881 -5.71 -17.58 21.68
C ARG A 881 -6.57 -17.82 20.44
N ILE A 882 -6.77 -19.08 20.03
CA ILE A 882 -7.67 -19.43 18.93
C ILE A 882 -9.14 -19.25 19.37
N CYS A 883 -9.42 -19.57 20.63
CA CYS A 883 -10.76 -19.53 21.22
C CYS A 883 -11.21 -18.10 21.50
N GLU A 884 -10.26 -17.21 21.78
CA GLU A 884 -10.48 -15.75 21.87
C GLU A 884 -11.07 -15.18 20.57
N SER A 885 -10.50 -15.55 19.41
CA SER A 885 -11.02 -15.07 18.12
C SER A 885 -12.44 -15.55 17.84
N LEU A 886 -12.77 -16.79 18.24
CA LEU A 886 -14.10 -17.38 18.10
C LEU A 886 -15.09 -16.80 19.12
N ALA A 887 -14.66 -16.53 20.35
CA ALA A 887 -15.46 -15.90 21.40
C ALA A 887 -15.79 -14.44 21.04
N HIS A 888 -14.82 -13.67 20.54
CA HIS A 888 -15.08 -12.31 20.03
C HIS A 888 -15.98 -12.31 18.80
N GLU A 889 -15.87 -13.31 17.91
CA GLU A 889 -16.76 -13.45 16.76
C GLU A 889 -18.18 -13.87 17.19
N SER A 890 -18.32 -14.67 18.26
CA SER A 890 -19.61 -15.01 18.89
C SER A 890 -20.27 -13.79 19.54
N LEU A 891 -19.53 -13.07 20.39
CA LEU A 891 -19.96 -11.81 21.03
C LEU A 891 -20.35 -10.73 19.99
N ALA A 892 -19.57 -10.61 18.91
CA ALA A 892 -19.87 -9.70 17.81
C ALA A 892 -21.09 -10.14 16.96
N ARG A 893 -21.46 -11.44 16.98
CA ARG A 893 -22.63 -11.99 16.28
C ARG A 893 -23.91 -11.97 17.11
N GLU A 894 -23.80 -12.01 18.44
CA GLU A 894 -24.93 -11.71 19.35
C GLU A 894 -25.55 -10.35 19.10
N SER A 895 -24.70 -9.43 18.67
CA SER A 895 -25.09 -8.11 18.20
C SER A 895 -25.53 -8.07 16.72
N SER A 896 -25.24 -9.09 15.89
CA SER A 896 -25.31 -9.03 14.40
C SER A 896 -26.31 -9.96 13.69
N ALA A 897 -26.97 -10.90 14.36
CA ALA A 897 -27.74 -11.93 13.65
C ALA A 897 -28.88 -11.38 12.75
N ARG A 898 -28.68 -11.46 11.43
CA ARG A 898 -29.69 -11.33 10.37
C ARG A 898 -30.33 -12.69 10.12
N GLU A 899 -31.66 -12.78 10.26
CA GLU A 899 -32.57 -13.15 9.17
C GLU A 899 -34.04 -12.89 9.57
N LEU A 900 -34.56 -11.72 9.19
CA LEU A 900 -35.85 -11.50 8.52
C LEU A 900 -35.86 -10.02 8.04
N PRO A 901 -36.53 -9.71 6.91
CA PRO A 901 -36.18 -8.55 6.11
C PRO A 901 -36.72 -7.25 6.73
N THR A 902 -35.83 -6.26 6.81
CA THR A 902 -36.04 -4.82 7.05
C THR A 902 -35.86 -4.28 8.48
N ARG A 903 -34.89 -3.35 8.55
CA ARG A 903 -34.66 -2.22 9.47
C ARG A 903 -34.70 -2.44 11.00
N ASN A 904 -33.53 -2.15 11.57
CA ASN A 904 -33.27 -1.61 12.91
C ASN A 904 -33.70 -2.50 14.10
N THR A 905 -32.78 -3.35 14.54
CA THR A 905 -32.92 -4.11 15.79
C THR A 905 -31.83 -3.65 16.77
N THR A 906 -32.21 -2.86 17.77
CA THR A 906 -31.34 -2.43 18.88
C THR A 906 -31.86 -3.14 20.14
N MET A 907 -31.18 -4.20 20.60
CA MET A 907 -31.61 -5.03 21.76
C MET A 907 -30.59 -5.09 22.91
N LEU A 908 -29.43 -4.43 22.77
CA LEU A 908 -28.26 -4.60 23.65
C LEU A 908 -28.27 -3.77 24.95
N VAL A 909 -29.34 -3.01 25.22
CA VAL A 909 -29.35 -2.01 26.31
C VAL A 909 -30.08 -2.50 27.56
N THR A 910 -30.91 -3.55 27.46
CA THR A 910 -31.77 -4.01 28.55
C THR A 910 -31.07 -4.88 29.60
N GLU A 911 -29.95 -5.53 29.25
CA GLU A 911 -29.25 -6.43 30.19
C GLU A 911 -28.41 -5.71 31.28
N MET A 912 -28.17 -4.39 31.14
CA MET A 912 -27.30 -3.62 32.05
C MET A 912 -28.04 -2.84 33.15
N LYS A 913 -29.34 -3.08 33.39
CA LYS A 913 -30.03 -2.51 34.58
C LYS A 913 -29.55 -3.25 35.84
N PHE A 914 -28.58 -2.64 36.52
CA PHE A 914 -28.19 -2.95 37.90
C PHE A 914 -28.86 -2.01 38.88
#